data_AF-A0A8J8E2D2-F1
#
_entry.id   AF-A0A8J8E2D2-F1
#
_cell.length_a   1.000
_cell.length_b   1.000
_cell.length_c   1.000
_cell.angle_alpha   90.00
_cell.angle_beta   90.00
_cell.angle_gamma   90.00
#
_symmetry.space_group_name_H-M   'P 1'
#
loop_
_entity.id
_entity.type
_entity.pdbx_description
1 polymer ?
#
loop_
_entity_poly.entity_id
_entity_poly.type
_entity_poly.pdbx_seq_one_letter_code
_entity_poly.pdbx_strand_id
1 'polypeptide(L)'
;MPNATEEEKEALLTLIEAMLNGTLNGEITVSDTMKIKNAQWNGTDLIFEIWWYDGINPVAIKTYRWRNPRQALQLVHQMKNGKASEESLEEAFTVGPLTISYAVHIEDVDYLTNDGSGEYVLLHNPGLSTVSLLGWYIMDEYAYNNPSCWINNTIPRDDCIDSYGKDHVVRFSINIPPGAVVRIPVASSPYNAILNNDGDTVYLIDDKGYFASMYSYSASPEITVEGISYYPNPLREGDYMDLTIVLDNRGALDGTGTIEVYIDGKLVKSSTETVWKYHIWYYKMYEVWKATSGSHVLTVKFVPQYGGEVSSKSITFTVSASEPYITEVTHNDLVEGYPAEFHVDVVNPAGERKDIILKLFIDGVEVDTVTSYVYEKWEFDLQWSNPEKEFHKVEIKLYDESGTVLYSQWASTLYFRPNTPPRIESLQLPSWVYANEWSEGTIQVYDSEGDLVDVEVNVIGRFSFTRSDLSSGVPYEFPLAPIYNHTNCRENVTVEFTLRDQYGMTGETITKVLTVVTDSDKDGWCNAEDIEPFRDATVTVYIFRYRKLDAVSGDVSLKAFTLINGKYQEVYNSQLAYMTTDYEKRTLLGENIFSNLDGQAIAKFTFDIPDNAETVDLWLNLNDGENVLDISPTSSLFAHIVFNTLTGIWSGDDYPDDHKDYFGYGHLSGCGDGSCGDINPSTDIEPFSKYYDEIEALGYDLSGVNITNVQGWDEIESLELKDHQTGTLYQYTNPDEAVLFTIALPNGTQKRVLIINKRNAEVKAMKLNDEMNAMSTGVTDKDVNASNMTTNATAGIGKKAKYEATLIFRNETEGVKTLSTEAVSSSETSTETSLLTFDVVATSEDIDEDDAEIWFLIKLNDADGDGIPFYKELELNKELGTNRFSPSINDAYGDYDGDGVPNSVELFIGKDPAKRDILGIELNISVEWTMSEEDKKNLIYSIRRASGFIYDYTDGYAMITKVNIWDDKRNWDIADVRVHDTTWQIPQISDLLYPGWPKSIVGGYWMKRDPRVSPQEKALIHIMMPEKFWGGDFWGSIGEEDWGETLGHELGHYVFWLRDEYQDWQGHKYQSWYVGILNAVATGSIVIVGGVPSALVLEYYAYKIQLDDFMSIHSVMNKQWKWSELSTPKDYENFKRDTEELWNKTSIIWKLQGYTSPKDMLPDQWGDPNDPDKWHSSGWETVYKILTSKNLEIKACVPLEDPSKGSYLCSEVPIVMSNEIELSFVPDYNFIPETGPYTGVGYFMEVTWG
;
A
#
# COMPACT_ATOMS: atom_id res chain seq x y z
N MET A 1 53.22 -1.64 -40.17
CA MET A 1 53.13 -3.11 -40.28
C MET A 1 54.11 -3.64 -41.33
N PRO A 2 55.24 -4.27 -40.95
CA PRO A 2 56.26 -4.69 -41.92
C PRO A 2 55.82 -5.83 -42.87
N ASN A 3 54.84 -6.66 -42.45
CA ASN A 3 54.41 -7.87 -43.18
C ASN A 3 52.92 -7.85 -43.57
N ALA A 4 52.26 -6.68 -43.58
CA ALA A 4 50.84 -6.59 -43.98
C ALA A 4 50.67 -6.88 -45.47
N THR A 5 49.61 -7.60 -45.81
CA THR A 5 49.11 -7.74 -47.18
C THR A 5 48.65 -6.39 -47.71
N GLU A 6 48.60 -6.23 -49.04
CA GLU A 6 48.12 -4.97 -49.65
C GLU A 6 46.68 -4.63 -49.24
N GLU A 7 45.84 -5.65 -49.10
CA GLU A 7 44.47 -5.54 -48.58
C GLU A 7 44.41 -5.02 -47.14
N GLU A 8 45.26 -5.55 -46.24
CA GLU A 8 45.34 -5.08 -44.84
C GLU A 8 45.86 -3.63 -44.77
N LYS A 9 46.73 -3.21 -45.70
CA LYS A 9 47.20 -1.81 -45.78
C LYS A 9 46.08 -0.87 -46.25
N GLU A 10 45.30 -1.28 -47.24
CA GLU A 10 44.16 -0.50 -47.76
C GLU A 10 43.07 -0.30 -46.69
N ALA A 11 42.78 -1.35 -45.91
CA ALA A 11 41.91 -1.25 -44.75
C ALA A 11 42.42 -0.23 -43.72
N LEU A 12 43.70 -0.28 -43.36
CA LEU A 12 44.30 0.67 -42.41
C LEU A 12 44.24 2.12 -42.91
N LEU A 13 44.51 2.35 -44.20
CA LEU A 13 44.39 3.67 -44.82
C LEU A 13 42.95 4.21 -44.70
N THR A 14 41.97 3.38 -45.04
CA THR A 14 40.55 3.74 -44.96
C THR A 14 40.14 4.07 -43.51
N LEU A 15 40.65 3.31 -42.53
CA LEU A 15 40.41 3.59 -41.10
C LEU A 15 41.00 4.93 -40.65
N ILE A 16 42.23 5.24 -41.07
CA ILE A 16 42.90 6.51 -40.77
C ILE A 16 42.10 7.69 -41.34
N GLU A 17 41.63 7.57 -42.58
CA GLU A 17 40.81 8.61 -43.23
C GLU A 17 39.50 8.83 -42.50
N ALA A 18 38.82 7.76 -42.09
CA ALA A 18 37.60 7.84 -41.29
C ALA A 18 37.86 8.53 -39.93
N MET A 19 38.98 8.24 -39.27
CA MET A 19 39.36 8.90 -38.02
C MET A 19 39.67 10.39 -38.21
N LEU A 20 40.36 10.77 -39.29
CA LEU A 20 40.68 12.17 -39.59
C LEU A 20 39.44 13.00 -39.94
N ASN A 21 38.45 12.38 -40.58
CA ASN A 21 37.20 13.04 -40.95
C ASN A 21 36.14 13.00 -39.83
N GLY A 22 36.44 12.36 -38.70
CA GLY A 22 35.52 12.23 -37.56
C GLY A 22 34.33 11.30 -37.81
N THR A 23 34.43 10.37 -38.78
CA THR A 23 33.33 9.51 -39.23
C THR A 23 33.46 8.06 -38.72
N LEU A 24 34.06 7.83 -37.55
CA LEU A 24 34.32 6.48 -37.03
C LEU A 24 33.06 5.73 -36.51
N ASN A 25 31.86 6.25 -36.75
CA ASN A 25 30.64 5.63 -36.25
C ASN A 25 30.10 4.60 -37.25
N GLY A 26 30.16 3.31 -36.87
CA GLY A 26 29.57 2.20 -37.62
C GLY A 26 30.56 1.36 -38.41
N GLU A 27 30.05 0.54 -39.33
CA GLU A 27 30.86 -0.31 -40.22
C GLU A 27 31.54 0.53 -41.31
N ILE A 28 32.84 0.34 -41.51
CA ILE A 28 33.60 1.01 -42.56
C ILE A 28 33.76 0.02 -43.71
N THR A 29 33.13 0.32 -44.85
CA THR A 29 33.28 -0.50 -46.06
C THR A 29 34.60 -0.14 -46.75
N VAL A 30 35.52 -1.09 -46.82
CA VAL A 30 36.81 -0.95 -47.51
C VAL A 30 36.63 -1.33 -48.98
N SER A 31 35.92 -2.43 -49.26
CA SER A 31 35.54 -2.88 -50.61
C SER A 31 34.31 -3.79 -50.56
N ASP A 32 33.81 -4.24 -51.73
CA ASP A 32 32.68 -5.18 -51.83
C ASP A 32 32.94 -6.52 -51.11
N THR A 33 34.21 -6.86 -50.88
CA THR A 33 34.63 -8.11 -50.23
C THR A 33 35.31 -7.88 -48.88
N MET A 34 35.38 -6.64 -48.38
CA MET A 34 36.12 -6.33 -47.15
C MET A 34 35.51 -5.18 -46.36
N LYS A 35 35.33 -5.39 -45.06
CA LYS A 35 34.78 -4.37 -44.15
C LYS A 35 35.58 -4.32 -42.87
N ILE A 36 35.67 -3.14 -42.27
CA ILE A 36 36.15 -2.97 -40.90
C ILE A 36 34.94 -2.81 -39.99
N LYS A 37 34.91 -3.60 -38.92
CA LYS A 37 33.84 -3.59 -37.93
C LYS A 37 34.42 -3.48 -36.53
N ASN A 38 33.54 -3.17 -35.58
CA ASN A 38 33.81 -3.25 -34.14
C ASN A 38 35.05 -2.46 -33.70
N ALA A 39 35.24 -1.27 -34.29
CA ALA A 39 36.34 -0.38 -33.94
C ALA A 39 36.05 0.30 -32.58
N GLN A 40 36.74 -0.13 -31.53
CA GLN A 40 36.55 0.39 -30.17
C GLN A 40 37.85 0.98 -29.61
N TRP A 41 37.72 2.13 -28.95
CA TRP A 41 38.84 2.86 -28.35
C TRP A 41 38.78 2.77 -26.83
N ASN A 42 39.82 2.19 -26.20
CA ASN A 42 39.93 2.08 -24.73
C ASN A 42 40.66 3.27 -24.06
N GLY A 43 40.65 4.44 -24.69
CA GLY A 43 41.37 5.65 -24.23
C GLY A 43 42.88 5.68 -24.52
N THR A 44 43.54 4.56 -24.80
CA THR A 44 44.96 4.53 -25.18
C THR A 44 45.18 3.82 -26.52
N ASP A 45 44.51 2.71 -26.77
CA ASP A 45 44.66 1.91 -27.99
C ASP A 45 43.31 1.78 -28.72
N LEU A 46 43.38 1.56 -30.03
CA LEU A 46 42.22 1.23 -30.87
C LEU A 46 42.29 -0.24 -31.25
N ILE A 47 41.24 -0.99 -30.95
CA ILE A 47 41.07 -2.37 -31.41
C ILE A 47 39.99 -2.37 -32.49
N PHE A 48 40.21 -3.12 -33.56
CA PHE A 48 39.26 -3.22 -34.67
C PHE A 48 39.41 -4.56 -35.39
N GLU A 49 38.38 -4.96 -36.11
CA GLU A 49 38.34 -6.20 -36.88
C GLU A 49 38.29 -5.92 -38.38
N ILE A 50 39.08 -6.66 -39.15
CA ILE A 50 38.96 -6.71 -40.61
C ILE A 50 38.24 -8.01 -40.97
N TRP A 51 37.15 -7.86 -41.71
CA TRP A 51 36.30 -8.95 -42.17
C TRP A 51 36.42 -9.10 -43.68
N TRP A 52 36.66 -10.32 -44.14
CA TRP A 52 36.67 -10.69 -45.56
C TRP A 52 35.41 -11.48 -45.90
N TYR A 53 34.81 -11.21 -47.06
CA TYR A 53 33.56 -11.81 -47.52
C TYR A 53 33.71 -12.49 -48.88
N ASP A 54 33.03 -13.63 -49.05
CA ASP A 54 32.74 -14.25 -50.34
C ASP A 54 31.24 -14.07 -50.63
N GLY A 55 30.92 -12.99 -51.34
CA GLY A 55 29.55 -12.51 -51.50
C GLY A 55 29.02 -11.92 -50.19
N ILE A 56 28.01 -12.56 -49.60
CA ILE A 56 27.38 -12.13 -48.33
C ILE A 56 27.94 -12.87 -47.10
N ASN A 57 28.73 -13.93 -47.29
CA ASN A 57 29.21 -14.75 -46.18
C ASN A 57 30.64 -14.35 -45.77
N PRO A 58 30.92 -14.14 -44.47
CA PRO A 58 32.27 -13.88 -44.00
C PRO A 58 33.13 -15.14 -44.10
N VAL A 59 34.32 -15.02 -44.70
CA VAL A 59 35.26 -16.14 -44.93
C VAL A 59 36.53 -16.04 -44.09
N ALA A 60 36.88 -14.84 -43.60
CA ALA A 60 37.96 -14.65 -42.65
C ALA A 60 37.71 -13.41 -41.81
N ILE A 61 38.18 -13.44 -40.56
CA ILE A 61 38.15 -12.30 -39.64
C ILE A 61 39.52 -12.23 -38.95
N LYS A 62 40.08 -11.02 -38.83
CA LYS A 62 41.30 -10.78 -38.06
C LYS A 62 41.18 -9.51 -37.22
N THR A 63 41.60 -9.62 -35.96
CA THR A 63 41.55 -8.53 -34.98
C THR A 63 42.93 -7.90 -34.80
N TYR A 64 42.97 -6.57 -34.81
CA TYR A 64 44.20 -5.79 -34.70
C TYR A 64 44.14 -4.82 -33.53
N ARG A 65 45.31 -4.56 -32.93
CA ARG A 65 45.53 -3.50 -31.95
C ARG A 65 46.43 -2.44 -32.57
N TRP A 66 45.94 -1.21 -32.61
CA TRP A 66 46.74 -0.04 -32.88
C TRP A 66 47.04 0.68 -31.56
N ARG A 67 48.31 0.70 -31.15
CA ARG A 67 48.72 1.41 -29.94
C ARG A 67 48.81 2.91 -30.17
N ASN A 68 48.20 3.68 -29.27
CA ASN A 68 48.24 5.15 -29.25
C ASN A 68 47.97 5.84 -30.61
N PRO A 69 46.83 5.57 -31.27
CA PRO A 69 46.51 6.18 -32.57
C PRO A 69 46.40 7.72 -32.50
N ARG A 70 46.07 8.29 -31.33
CA ARG A 70 46.01 9.74 -31.08
C ARG A 70 47.36 10.42 -31.35
N GLN A 71 48.45 9.81 -30.90
CA GLN A 71 49.80 10.34 -31.12
C GLN A 71 50.16 10.31 -32.61
N ALA A 72 49.83 9.23 -33.30
CA ALA A 72 50.04 9.11 -34.74
C ALA A 72 49.23 10.16 -35.53
N LEU A 73 47.95 10.34 -35.21
CA LEU A 73 47.08 11.35 -35.84
C LEU A 73 47.55 12.79 -35.59
N GLN A 74 48.02 13.10 -34.38
CA GLN A 74 48.61 14.41 -34.07
C GLN A 74 49.88 14.67 -34.88
N LEU A 75 50.74 13.66 -35.06
CA LEU A 75 51.95 13.78 -35.88
C LEU A 75 51.62 13.95 -37.38
N VAL A 76 50.55 13.31 -37.89
CA VAL A 76 50.04 13.56 -39.25
C VAL A 76 49.63 15.02 -39.43
N HIS A 77 48.91 15.60 -38.46
CA HIS A 77 48.55 17.03 -38.51
C HIS A 77 49.76 17.97 -38.40
N GLN A 78 50.77 17.59 -37.60
CA GLN A 78 52.00 18.38 -37.42
C GLN A 78 52.93 18.32 -38.64
N MET A 79 52.93 17.23 -39.40
CA MET A 79 53.63 17.12 -40.68
C MET A 79 53.11 18.13 -41.71
N LYS A 80 51.79 18.38 -41.77
CA LYS A 80 51.19 19.38 -42.66
C LYS A 80 51.74 20.80 -42.41
N ASN A 81 52.25 21.05 -41.20
CA ASN A 81 52.85 22.32 -40.77
C ASN A 81 54.39 22.27 -40.69
N GLY A 82 55.03 21.20 -41.17
CA GLY A 82 56.49 21.04 -41.19
C GLY A 82 57.15 20.84 -39.82
N LYS A 83 56.38 20.45 -38.79
CA LYS A 83 56.84 20.33 -37.39
C LYS A 83 57.20 18.91 -36.95
N ALA A 84 57.03 17.90 -37.79
CA ALA A 84 57.36 16.49 -37.53
C ALA A 84 58.08 15.85 -38.74
N SER A 85 58.91 14.83 -38.52
CA SER A 85 59.61 14.07 -39.58
C SER A 85 58.90 12.77 -39.92
N GLU A 86 59.19 12.23 -41.10
CA GLU A 86 58.68 10.93 -41.59
C GLU A 86 59.07 9.78 -40.64
N GLU A 87 60.30 9.81 -40.10
CA GLU A 87 60.84 8.83 -39.14
C GLU A 87 60.06 8.83 -37.80
N SER A 88 59.65 10.01 -37.30
CA SER A 88 58.81 10.10 -36.09
C SER A 88 57.38 9.59 -36.30
N LEU A 89 56.88 9.62 -37.54
CA LEU A 89 55.57 9.06 -37.88
C LEU A 89 55.63 7.53 -37.98
N GLU A 90 56.71 6.99 -38.55
CA GLU A 90 56.93 5.55 -38.62
C GLU A 90 57.03 4.91 -37.22
N GLU A 91 57.70 5.56 -36.26
CA GLU A 91 57.75 5.10 -34.87
C GLU A 91 56.38 5.13 -34.16
N ALA A 92 55.52 6.11 -34.48
CA ALA A 92 54.20 6.24 -33.87
C ALA A 92 53.15 5.25 -34.44
N PHE A 93 53.36 4.72 -35.65
CA PHE A 93 52.44 3.77 -36.31
C PHE A 93 52.69 2.32 -35.88
N THR A 94 52.41 2.00 -34.61
CA THR A 94 52.55 0.64 -34.06
C THR A 94 51.21 -0.11 -34.08
N VAL A 95 50.94 -0.80 -35.19
CA VAL A 95 49.78 -1.70 -35.34
C VAL A 95 50.24 -3.14 -35.46
N GLY A 96 49.64 -4.04 -34.68
CA GLY A 96 49.91 -5.48 -34.73
C GLY A 96 48.64 -6.30 -34.53
N PRO A 97 48.60 -7.56 -35.00
CA PRO A 97 47.50 -8.47 -34.69
C PRO A 97 47.44 -8.70 -33.17
N LEU A 98 46.23 -8.74 -32.59
CA LEU A 98 46.07 -9.25 -31.23
C LEU A 98 46.40 -10.75 -31.29
N THR A 99 47.48 -11.18 -30.66
CA THR A 99 47.84 -12.60 -30.57
C THR A 99 46.85 -13.33 -29.66
N ILE A 100 45.71 -13.71 -30.22
CA ILE A 100 44.95 -14.88 -29.80
C ILE A 100 45.14 -15.86 -30.95
N SER A 101 46.15 -16.72 -30.83
CA SER A 101 46.34 -17.80 -31.78
C SER A 101 45.15 -18.75 -31.67
N TYR A 102 44.28 -18.78 -32.68
CA TYR A 102 43.29 -19.84 -32.95
C TYR A 102 42.76 -20.57 -31.71
N ALA A 103 41.76 -20.03 -31.02
CA ALA A 103 41.31 -20.68 -29.80
C ALA A 103 39.83 -20.45 -29.48
N VAL A 104 39.05 -21.48 -29.80
CA VAL A 104 37.77 -21.85 -29.20
C VAL A 104 36.58 -20.93 -29.53
N HIS A 105 35.70 -21.42 -30.40
CA HIS A 105 34.38 -20.85 -30.69
C HIS A 105 33.35 -21.45 -29.73
N ILE A 106 32.37 -20.65 -29.29
CA ILE A 106 31.13 -21.18 -28.71
C ILE A 106 30.27 -21.63 -29.90
N GLU A 107 30.01 -22.92 -30.01
CA GLU A 107 29.27 -23.48 -31.15
C GLU A 107 27.75 -23.45 -30.94
N ASP A 108 27.31 -23.66 -29.70
CA ASP A 108 25.90 -23.69 -29.33
C ASP A 108 25.74 -23.48 -27.82
N VAL A 109 24.59 -22.93 -27.45
CA VAL A 109 24.07 -22.87 -26.07
C VAL A 109 22.72 -23.57 -26.13
N ASP A 110 22.64 -24.80 -25.62
CA ASP A 110 21.43 -25.61 -25.78
C ASP A 110 20.48 -25.38 -24.60
N TYR A 111 19.30 -24.86 -24.91
CA TYR A 111 18.27 -24.48 -23.95
C TYR A 111 17.30 -25.66 -23.76
N LEU A 112 17.23 -26.17 -22.53
CA LEU A 112 16.28 -27.20 -22.08
C LEU A 112 16.50 -28.61 -22.65
N THR A 113 17.23 -29.46 -21.91
CA THR A 113 16.99 -30.91 -21.98
C THR A 113 16.03 -31.32 -20.86
N ASN A 114 14.85 -31.84 -21.23
CA ASN A 114 13.84 -32.42 -20.32
C ASN A 114 14.34 -33.66 -19.51
N ASP A 115 15.65 -33.90 -19.46
CA ASP A 115 16.29 -35.05 -18.82
C ASP A 115 17.00 -34.71 -17.50
N GLY A 116 16.96 -33.45 -17.05
CA GLY A 116 17.52 -33.03 -15.77
C GLY A 116 19.06 -32.96 -15.74
N SER A 117 19.73 -32.86 -16.89
CA SER A 117 21.20 -32.80 -16.96
C SER A 117 21.83 -31.39 -16.87
N GLY A 118 21.01 -30.34 -16.73
CA GLY A 118 21.47 -28.94 -16.60
C GLY A 118 21.87 -28.28 -17.94
N GLU A 119 21.84 -26.95 -17.98
CA GLU A 119 22.21 -26.13 -19.15
C GLU A 119 23.72 -26.21 -19.42
N TYR A 120 24.15 -26.05 -20.67
CA TYR A 120 25.55 -26.24 -21.06
C TYR A 120 26.00 -25.37 -22.24
N VAL A 121 27.29 -25.09 -22.29
CA VAL A 121 27.99 -24.38 -23.37
C VAL A 121 28.87 -25.36 -24.15
N LEU A 122 28.80 -25.34 -25.49
CA LEU A 122 29.68 -26.11 -26.37
C LEU A 122 30.86 -25.28 -26.87
N LEU A 123 32.07 -25.71 -26.56
CA LEU A 123 33.33 -25.07 -26.95
C LEU A 123 34.04 -25.86 -28.04
N HIS A 124 34.17 -25.30 -29.25
CA HIS A 124 34.84 -25.91 -30.40
C HIS A 124 36.17 -25.23 -30.71
N ASN A 125 37.28 -25.98 -30.81
CA ASN A 125 38.55 -25.44 -31.31
C ASN A 125 38.71 -25.61 -32.84
N PRO A 126 38.45 -24.60 -33.69
CA PRO A 126 38.63 -24.71 -35.15
C PRO A 126 40.10 -24.61 -35.59
N GLY A 127 41.03 -24.38 -34.64
CA GLY A 127 42.45 -24.22 -34.91
C GLY A 127 43.18 -25.51 -35.30
N LEU A 128 44.42 -25.37 -35.76
CA LEU A 128 45.29 -26.49 -36.16
C LEU A 128 46.15 -27.04 -35.00
N SER A 129 46.04 -26.49 -33.79
CA SER A 129 46.78 -26.89 -32.58
C SER A 129 45.89 -26.97 -31.33
N THR A 130 46.23 -27.84 -30.37
CA THR A 130 45.51 -27.97 -29.09
C THR A 130 45.58 -26.68 -28.28
N VAL A 131 44.45 -26.27 -27.70
CA VAL A 131 44.32 -25.07 -26.86
C VAL A 131 44.16 -25.48 -25.40
N SER A 132 44.88 -24.82 -24.49
CA SER A 132 44.73 -25.01 -23.05
C SER A 132 43.91 -23.86 -22.46
N LEU A 133 42.85 -24.19 -21.72
CA LEU A 133 41.97 -23.25 -21.02
C LEU A 133 42.16 -23.36 -19.51
N LEU A 134 43.42 -23.54 -19.07
CA LEU A 134 43.77 -23.62 -17.66
C LEU A 134 43.59 -22.24 -17.00
N GLY A 135 42.72 -22.14 -15.98
CA GLY A 135 42.50 -20.90 -15.23
C GLY A 135 41.35 -20.02 -15.73
N TRP A 136 40.52 -20.54 -16.64
CA TRP A 136 39.42 -19.80 -17.24
C TRP A 136 38.13 -19.93 -16.42
N TYR A 137 37.30 -18.90 -16.47
CA TYR A 137 35.98 -18.83 -15.84
C TYR A 137 34.89 -18.69 -16.91
N ILE A 138 33.70 -19.23 -16.63
CA ILE A 138 32.42 -18.91 -17.29
C ILE A 138 31.46 -18.43 -16.20
N MET A 139 30.68 -17.40 -16.50
CA MET A 139 29.76 -16.74 -15.55
C MET A 139 28.45 -16.44 -16.26
N ASP A 140 27.33 -16.41 -15.53
CA ASP A 140 26.04 -15.94 -16.04
C ASP A 140 25.72 -14.48 -15.67
N GLU A 141 24.57 -13.98 -16.12
CA GLU A 141 24.17 -12.58 -15.97
C GLU A 141 23.94 -12.19 -14.49
N TYR A 142 23.53 -13.15 -13.65
CA TYR A 142 23.38 -12.95 -12.22
C TYR A 142 24.74 -12.71 -11.55
N ALA A 143 25.73 -13.56 -11.82
CA ALA A 143 27.09 -13.37 -11.30
C ALA A 143 27.74 -12.07 -11.83
N TYR A 144 27.45 -11.68 -13.07
CA TYR A 144 27.97 -10.44 -13.64
C TYR A 144 27.45 -9.19 -12.94
N ASN A 145 26.13 -9.11 -12.74
CA ASN A 145 25.49 -7.92 -12.19
C ASN A 145 25.54 -7.83 -10.66
N ASN A 146 25.97 -8.90 -9.97
CA ASN A 146 26.04 -8.93 -8.51
C ASN A 146 27.47 -8.66 -8.00
N PRO A 147 27.74 -7.49 -7.38
CA PRO A 147 29.07 -7.14 -6.87
C PRO A 147 29.63 -8.14 -5.84
N SER A 148 28.76 -8.87 -5.13
CA SER A 148 29.17 -9.86 -4.13
C SER A 148 29.83 -11.11 -4.73
N CYS A 149 29.64 -11.33 -6.03
CA CYS A 149 30.25 -12.42 -6.80
C CYS A 149 31.65 -12.10 -7.33
N TRP A 150 32.20 -10.93 -6.95
CA TRP A 150 33.53 -10.48 -7.34
C TRP A 150 34.42 -10.24 -6.12
N ILE A 151 35.65 -10.73 -6.17
CA ILE A 151 36.71 -10.39 -5.22
C ILE A 151 37.30 -9.04 -5.65
N ASN A 152 37.17 -8.01 -4.79
CA ASN A 152 37.68 -6.65 -5.04
C ASN A 152 37.29 -6.10 -6.42
N ASN A 153 36.10 -6.44 -6.94
CA ASN A 153 35.61 -6.08 -8.29
C ASN A 153 36.56 -6.47 -9.45
N THR A 154 37.43 -7.47 -9.26
CA THR A 154 38.52 -7.79 -10.22
C THR A 154 38.61 -9.26 -10.59
N ILE A 155 38.22 -10.19 -9.70
CA ILE A 155 38.29 -11.64 -9.95
C ILE A 155 36.94 -12.27 -9.58
N PRO A 156 36.34 -13.09 -10.45
CA PRO A 156 35.17 -13.89 -10.11
C PRO A 156 35.42 -14.75 -8.86
N ARG A 157 34.46 -14.76 -7.94
CA ARG A 157 34.56 -15.59 -6.72
C ARG A 157 34.17 -17.03 -7.07
N ASP A 158 34.94 -18.01 -6.61
CA ASP A 158 34.74 -19.46 -6.87
C ASP A 158 33.48 -20.05 -6.19
N ASP A 159 32.66 -19.23 -5.51
CA ASP A 159 31.49 -19.61 -4.69
C ASP A 159 30.34 -18.58 -4.79
N CYS A 160 30.01 -18.10 -6.00
CA CYS A 160 28.89 -17.19 -6.23
C CYS A 160 27.56 -17.96 -6.20
N ILE A 161 27.10 -18.27 -4.99
CA ILE A 161 25.92 -19.10 -4.75
C ILE A 161 24.69 -18.23 -4.49
N ASP A 162 23.58 -18.48 -5.19
CA ASP A 162 22.30 -17.82 -4.95
C ASP A 162 21.57 -18.37 -3.70
N SER A 163 20.42 -17.77 -3.35
CA SER A 163 19.59 -18.21 -2.22
C SER A 163 19.03 -19.63 -2.37
N TYR A 164 19.13 -20.24 -3.56
CA TYR A 164 18.69 -21.60 -3.85
C TYR A 164 19.86 -22.60 -3.87
N GLY A 165 21.08 -22.18 -3.56
CA GLY A 165 22.25 -23.04 -3.50
C GLY A 165 22.92 -23.33 -4.86
N LYS A 166 22.61 -22.55 -5.91
CA LYS A 166 23.20 -22.71 -7.25
C LYS A 166 24.42 -21.82 -7.45
N ASP A 167 25.49 -22.37 -8.02
CA ASP A 167 26.75 -21.65 -8.28
C ASP A 167 26.75 -21.04 -9.69
N HIS A 168 26.80 -19.71 -9.76
CA HIS A 168 26.72 -18.93 -10.99
C HIS A 168 28.09 -18.64 -11.64
N VAL A 169 29.19 -19.17 -11.07
CA VAL A 169 30.55 -19.02 -11.60
C VAL A 169 31.24 -20.38 -11.69
N VAL A 170 31.69 -20.77 -12.89
CA VAL A 170 32.37 -22.04 -13.11
C VAL A 170 33.80 -21.81 -13.60
N ARG A 171 34.78 -22.23 -12.80
CA ARG A 171 36.20 -22.26 -13.18
C ARG A 171 36.58 -23.61 -13.77
N PHE A 172 37.28 -23.64 -14.89
CA PHE A 172 37.68 -24.91 -15.52
C PHE A 172 39.15 -24.95 -15.94
N SER A 173 39.58 -26.16 -16.28
CA SER A 173 40.98 -26.53 -16.56
C SER A 173 41.01 -27.62 -17.62
N ILE A 174 40.61 -27.29 -18.84
CA ILE A 174 40.48 -28.25 -19.96
C ILE A 174 41.46 -27.94 -21.09
N ASN A 175 41.87 -28.98 -21.82
CA ASN A 175 42.63 -28.83 -23.06
C ASN A 175 41.75 -29.31 -24.22
N ILE A 176 41.55 -28.46 -25.25
CA ILE A 176 40.70 -28.75 -26.41
C ILE A 176 41.57 -29.01 -27.65
N PRO A 177 41.65 -30.26 -28.15
CA PRO A 177 42.40 -30.59 -29.36
C PRO A 177 41.85 -29.89 -30.63
N PRO A 178 42.64 -29.82 -31.73
CA PRO A 178 42.17 -29.33 -33.03
C PRO A 178 40.88 -30.04 -33.49
N GLY A 179 39.85 -29.28 -33.85
CA GLY A 179 38.56 -29.77 -34.35
C GLY A 179 37.66 -30.43 -33.30
N ALA A 180 38.00 -30.36 -32.00
CA ALA A 180 37.21 -30.97 -30.93
C ALA A 180 36.20 -29.99 -30.35
N VAL A 181 35.01 -30.50 -30.01
CA VAL A 181 33.93 -29.80 -29.30
C VAL A 181 33.81 -30.36 -27.89
N VAL A 182 33.78 -29.50 -26.87
CA VAL A 182 33.71 -29.88 -25.45
C VAL A 182 32.49 -29.22 -24.78
N ARG A 183 31.73 -29.99 -24.01
CA ARG A 183 30.52 -29.55 -23.29
C ARG A 183 30.86 -29.15 -21.85
N ILE A 184 30.43 -27.96 -21.43
CA ILE A 184 30.62 -27.43 -20.06
C ILE A 184 29.26 -27.07 -19.44
N PRO A 185 28.86 -27.63 -18.29
CA PRO A 185 27.61 -27.29 -17.62
C PRO A 185 27.67 -25.92 -16.92
N VAL A 186 26.56 -25.17 -16.94
CA VAL A 186 26.37 -23.84 -16.30
C VAL A 186 25.02 -23.79 -15.56
N ALA A 187 24.92 -22.94 -14.53
CA ALA A 187 23.76 -22.91 -13.64
C ALA A 187 22.53 -22.16 -14.19
N SER A 188 22.75 -21.13 -15.02
CA SER A 188 21.70 -20.46 -15.81
C SER A 188 22.27 -19.79 -17.06
N SER A 189 21.42 -19.54 -18.06
CA SER A 189 21.84 -19.03 -19.36
C SER A 189 22.35 -17.58 -19.31
N PRO A 190 23.59 -17.30 -19.74
CA PRO A 190 24.03 -15.95 -20.06
C PRO A 190 23.63 -15.57 -21.49
N TYR A 191 23.07 -14.38 -21.72
CA TYR A 191 23.07 -13.76 -23.05
C TYR A 191 24.50 -13.43 -23.54
N ASN A 192 25.48 -13.37 -22.63
CA ASN A 192 26.89 -13.09 -22.91
C ASN A 192 27.80 -13.99 -22.06
N ALA A 193 28.73 -14.71 -22.68
CA ALA A 193 29.71 -15.52 -21.95
C ALA A 193 30.98 -14.70 -21.67
N ILE A 194 31.43 -14.68 -20.41
CA ILE A 194 32.68 -14.02 -20.02
C ILE A 194 33.80 -15.05 -20.02
N LEU A 195 34.88 -14.78 -20.77
CA LEU A 195 36.09 -15.60 -20.78
C LEU A 195 37.28 -14.77 -20.26
N ASN A 196 37.85 -15.20 -19.13
CA ASN A 196 39.00 -14.56 -18.51
C ASN A 196 40.21 -15.52 -18.52
N ASN A 197 41.34 -15.09 -19.09
CA ASN A 197 42.58 -15.87 -19.13
C ASN A 197 43.64 -15.29 -18.19
N ASP A 198 43.45 -15.47 -16.87
CA ASP A 198 44.41 -15.27 -15.78
C ASP A 198 45.36 -14.04 -15.91
N GLY A 199 44.87 -12.95 -16.49
CA GLY A 199 45.64 -11.77 -16.77
C GLY A 199 44.73 -10.62 -17.16
N ASP A 200 44.55 -9.69 -16.23
CA ASP A 200 44.27 -8.26 -16.31
C ASP A 200 43.35 -7.70 -17.42
N THR A 201 42.69 -8.50 -18.24
CA THR A 201 41.81 -8.05 -19.32
C THR A 201 40.70 -9.08 -19.55
N VAL A 202 39.47 -8.67 -19.30
CA VAL A 202 38.23 -9.42 -19.46
C VAL A 202 37.63 -9.10 -20.83
N TYR A 203 37.31 -10.14 -21.60
CA TYR A 203 36.68 -10.02 -22.91
C TYR A 203 35.23 -10.54 -22.83
N LEU A 204 34.27 -9.75 -23.30
CA LEU A 204 32.86 -10.12 -23.43
C LEU A 204 32.59 -10.62 -24.84
N ILE A 205 32.07 -11.84 -24.95
CA ILE A 205 31.69 -12.46 -26.22
C ILE A 205 30.19 -12.77 -26.17
N ASP A 206 29.45 -12.34 -27.18
CA ASP A 206 28.00 -12.57 -27.27
C ASP A 206 27.67 -14.02 -27.65
N ASP A 207 26.37 -14.35 -27.61
CA ASP A 207 25.78 -15.64 -27.96
C ASP A 207 26.09 -16.14 -29.39
N LYS A 208 26.62 -15.27 -30.27
CA LYS A 208 27.00 -15.59 -31.66
C LYS A 208 28.52 -15.65 -31.86
N GLY A 209 29.30 -15.51 -30.80
CA GLY A 209 30.75 -15.55 -30.84
C GLY A 209 31.40 -14.23 -31.26
N TYR A 210 30.65 -13.11 -31.25
CA TYR A 210 31.19 -11.79 -31.59
C TYR A 210 31.69 -11.06 -30.34
N PHE A 211 32.72 -10.23 -30.54
CA PHE A 211 33.28 -9.38 -29.50
C PHE A 211 32.28 -8.27 -29.11
N ALA A 212 31.75 -8.34 -27.89
CA ALA A 212 30.76 -7.40 -27.38
C ALA A 212 31.41 -6.21 -26.64
N SER A 213 32.35 -6.46 -25.72
CA SER A 213 33.12 -5.38 -25.06
C SER A 213 34.41 -5.91 -24.36
N MET A 214 35.24 -5.01 -23.81
CA MET A 214 36.46 -5.37 -23.07
C MET A 214 36.74 -4.44 -21.89
N TYR A 215 37.22 -5.03 -20.79
CA TYR A 215 37.66 -4.33 -19.57
C TYR A 215 39.07 -4.77 -19.20
N SER A 216 39.94 -3.87 -18.73
CA SER A 216 41.31 -4.18 -18.32
C SER A 216 41.55 -3.77 -16.85
N TYR A 217 41.96 -4.72 -16.01
CA TYR A 217 42.35 -4.51 -14.61
C TYR A 217 43.78 -5.00 -14.36
N SER A 218 44.78 -4.19 -14.72
CA SER A 218 46.01 -4.06 -13.91
C SER A 218 46.72 -2.73 -14.09
N ALA A 219 46.83 -2.00 -12.99
CA ALA A 219 48.07 -1.41 -12.49
C ALA A 219 47.74 -0.53 -11.28
N SER A 220 48.59 -0.53 -10.25
CA SER A 220 48.42 0.43 -9.16
C SER A 220 48.55 1.89 -9.65
N PRO A 221 47.83 2.86 -9.06
CA PRO A 221 47.98 4.27 -9.39
C PRO A 221 49.37 4.82 -8.99
N GLU A 222 50.03 5.58 -9.88
CA GLU A 222 51.33 6.23 -9.66
C GLU A 222 51.19 7.73 -9.93
N ILE A 223 50.87 8.51 -8.90
CA ILE A 223 50.47 9.92 -9.05
C ILE A 223 51.60 10.87 -8.64
N THR A 224 52.01 11.76 -9.56
CA THR A 224 53.00 12.82 -9.29
C THR A 224 52.42 14.23 -9.47
N VAL A 225 52.86 15.18 -8.63
CA VAL A 225 52.59 16.61 -8.80
C VAL A 225 53.56 17.19 -9.84
N GLU A 226 53.12 17.25 -11.10
CA GLU A 226 53.95 17.67 -12.23
C GLU A 226 54.02 19.20 -12.39
N GLY A 227 52.98 19.94 -12.01
CA GLY A 227 52.90 21.37 -12.29
C GLY A 227 52.15 22.16 -11.23
N ILE A 228 52.64 23.36 -10.95
CA ILE A 228 51.94 24.36 -10.13
C ILE A 228 52.00 25.66 -10.92
N SER A 229 50.84 26.25 -11.20
CA SER A 229 50.74 27.59 -11.78
C SER A 229 49.64 28.37 -11.06
N TYR A 230 49.76 29.68 -11.06
CA TYR A 230 48.82 30.56 -10.39
C TYR A 230 48.49 31.78 -11.24
N TYR A 231 47.28 32.30 -11.05
CA TYR A 231 46.77 33.51 -11.69
C TYR A 231 46.11 34.41 -10.63
N PRO A 232 46.24 35.75 -10.73
CA PRO A 232 47.05 36.50 -11.70
C PRO A 232 48.57 36.40 -11.41
N ASN A 233 49.41 36.62 -12.43
CA ASN A 233 50.87 36.71 -12.28
C ASN A 233 51.37 37.91 -13.11
N PRO A 234 51.87 39.00 -12.50
CA PRO A 234 52.17 39.16 -11.07
C PRO A 234 50.92 39.36 -10.20
N LEU A 235 50.95 38.86 -8.96
CA LEU A 235 49.92 39.13 -7.94
C LEU A 235 50.03 40.56 -7.41
N ARG A 236 48.89 41.18 -7.13
CA ARG A 236 48.78 42.45 -6.43
C ARG A 236 48.18 42.26 -5.04
N GLU A 237 48.45 43.21 -4.17
CA GLU A 237 47.95 43.22 -2.81
C GLU A 237 46.42 43.21 -2.85
N GLY A 238 45.84 42.27 -2.10
CA GLY A 238 44.41 42.00 -2.08
C GLY A 238 43.91 40.99 -3.12
N ASP A 239 44.73 40.62 -4.11
CA ASP A 239 44.34 39.59 -5.08
C ASP A 239 44.10 38.24 -4.40
N TYR A 240 43.16 37.51 -4.96
CA TYR A 240 42.99 36.10 -4.70
C TYR A 240 43.74 35.30 -5.76
N MET A 241 44.25 34.15 -5.35
CA MET A 241 45.07 33.30 -6.20
C MET A 241 44.23 32.15 -6.75
N ASP A 242 44.13 32.05 -8.07
CA ASP A 242 43.62 30.87 -8.77
C ASP A 242 44.77 29.91 -8.97
N LEU A 243 44.73 28.81 -8.25
CA LEU A 243 45.74 27.77 -8.25
C LEU A 243 45.37 26.67 -9.25
N THR A 244 46.28 26.37 -10.16
CA THR A 244 46.18 25.24 -11.08
C THR A 244 47.31 24.25 -10.76
N ILE A 245 46.93 23.04 -10.35
CA ILE A 245 47.83 21.94 -10.02
C ILE A 245 47.67 20.86 -11.07
N VAL A 246 48.77 20.44 -11.65
CA VAL A 246 48.79 19.32 -12.60
C VAL A 246 49.26 18.07 -11.87
N LEU A 247 48.37 17.08 -11.82
CA LEU A 247 48.65 15.73 -11.34
C LEU A 247 48.72 14.78 -12.53
N ASP A 248 49.80 14.03 -12.64
CA ASP A 248 50.02 13.01 -13.67
C ASP A 248 49.95 11.65 -13.00
N ASN A 249 48.95 10.84 -13.37
CA ASN A 249 48.86 9.45 -12.95
C ASN A 249 49.46 8.58 -14.06
N ARG A 250 50.64 8.05 -13.79
CA ARG A 250 51.37 7.15 -14.69
C ARG A 250 50.98 5.68 -14.50
N GLY A 251 50.11 5.40 -13.52
CA GLY A 251 49.47 4.11 -13.32
C GLY A 251 48.30 3.89 -14.27
N ALA A 252 47.84 2.64 -14.37
CA ALA A 252 46.71 2.26 -15.23
C ALA A 252 45.34 2.23 -14.51
N LEU A 253 45.32 2.44 -13.19
CA LEU A 253 44.10 2.65 -12.41
C LEU A 253 44.07 4.07 -11.84
N ASP A 254 42.87 4.62 -11.69
CA ASP A 254 42.64 5.88 -11.02
C ASP A 254 43.02 5.77 -9.54
N GLY A 255 43.68 6.78 -8.97
CA GLY A 255 44.13 6.77 -7.58
C GLY A 255 43.49 7.87 -6.75
N THR A 256 42.92 7.49 -5.60
CA THR A 256 42.35 8.43 -4.64
C THR A 256 43.38 8.84 -3.59
N GLY A 257 43.53 10.14 -3.37
CA GLY A 257 44.46 10.71 -2.41
C GLY A 257 44.11 12.13 -2.01
N THR A 258 44.82 12.67 -1.03
CA THR A 258 44.58 14.01 -0.48
C THR A 258 45.57 15.00 -1.05
N ILE A 259 45.09 16.03 -1.74
CA ILE A 259 45.88 17.20 -2.16
C ILE A 259 45.98 18.16 -0.98
N GLU A 260 47.18 18.46 -0.52
CA GLU A 260 47.45 19.45 0.53
C GLU A 260 48.21 20.66 -0.04
N VAL A 261 47.69 21.87 0.19
CA VAL A 261 48.27 23.13 -0.28
C VAL A 261 48.76 23.94 0.92
N TYR A 262 50.01 24.41 0.86
CA TYR A 262 50.65 25.22 1.88
C TYR A 262 51.17 26.54 1.30
N ILE A 263 50.97 27.65 2.00
CA ILE A 263 51.65 28.93 1.72
C ILE A 263 52.48 29.32 2.94
N ASP A 264 53.77 29.61 2.71
CA ASP A 264 54.77 29.92 3.73
C ASP A 264 54.84 28.88 4.85
N GLY A 265 54.62 27.60 4.49
CA GLY A 265 54.64 26.47 5.41
C GLY A 265 53.36 26.26 6.22
N LYS A 266 52.35 27.12 6.06
CA LYS A 266 51.03 26.95 6.70
C LYS A 266 50.06 26.24 5.74
N LEU A 267 49.40 25.18 6.21
CA LEU A 267 48.36 24.49 5.43
C LEU A 267 47.18 25.46 5.20
N VAL A 268 46.84 25.70 3.94
CA VAL A 268 45.75 26.60 3.53
C VAL A 268 44.55 25.84 2.95
N LYS A 269 44.76 24.68 2.35
CA LYS A 269 43.69 23.81 1.83
C LYS A 269 44.10 22.35 1.85
N SER A 270 43.13 21.47 2.08
CA SER A 270 43.22 20.03 1.87
C SER A 270 41.95 19.55 1.16
N SER A 271 42.06 18.67 0.17
CA SER A 271 40.94 18.08 -0.57
C SER A 271 41.26 16.63 -0.95
N THR A 272 40.29 15.72 -0.82
CA THR A 272 40.44 14.35 -1.31
C THR A 272 39.97 14.29 -2.75
N GLU A 273 40.80 13.79 -3.66
CA GLU A 273 40.53 13.73 -5.09
C GLU A 273 40.89 12.36 -5.67
N THR A 274 40.15 11.96 -6.70
CA THR A 274 40.46 10.78 -7.53
C THR A 274 41.15 11.24 -8.82
N VAL A 275 42.36 10.76 -9.05
CA VAL A 275 43.26 11.19 -10.14
C VAL A 275 43.33 10.10 -11.20
N TRP A 276 42.98 10.46 -12.43
CA TRP A 276 42.71 9.49 -13.50
C TRP A 276 43.97 9.18 -14.32
N LYS A 277 44.30 10.05 -15.29
CA LYS A 277 45.50 9.95 -16.14
C LYS A 277 46.30 11.25 -16.15
N TYR A 278 45.65 12.34 -16.54
CA TYR A 278 46.17 13.70 -16.37
C TYR A 278 45.06 14.53 -15.76
N HIS A 279 45.21 14.85 -14.49
CA HIS A 279 44.17 15.55 -13.73
C HIS A 279 44.68 16.94 -13.39
N ILE A 280 43.95 17.95 -13.85
CA ILE A 280 44.25 19.33 -13.49
C ILE A 280 43.28 19.73 -12.38
N TRP A 281 43.82 19.93 -11.19
CA TRP A 281 43.05 20.42 -10.06
C TRP A 281 43.10 21.95 -10.03
N TYR A 282 41.94 22.55 -10.23
CA TYR A 282 41.75 23.99 -10.20
C TYR A 282 41.13 24.40 -8.86
N TYR A 283 41.74 25.35 -8.18
CA TYR A 283 41.20 25.88 -6.93
C TYR A 283 41.38 27.38 -6.83
N LYS A 284 40.27 28.07 -6.60
CA LYS A 284 40.24 29.51 -6.40
C LYS A 284 40.34 29.84 -4.91
N MET A 285 41.37 30.59 -4.50
CA MET A 285 41.67 30.83 -3.08
C MET A 285 40.86 31.98 -2.45
N TYR A 286 39.58 32.14 -2.80
CA TYR A 286 38.76 33.31 -2.43
C TYR A 286 38.52 33.51 -0.91
N GLU A 287 38.73 32.49 -0.07
CA GLU A 287 38.44 32.57 1.38
C GLU A 287 39.55 32.05 2.30
N VAL A 288 40.61 31.46 1.75
CA VAL A 288 41.63 30.75 2.55
C VAL A 288 42.97 31.48 2.60
N TRP A 289 43.24 32.36 1.65
CA TRP A 289 44.46 33.15 1.59
C TRP A 289 44.26 34.40 0.72
N LYS A 290 44.62 35.58 1.24
CA LYS A 290 44.57 36.87 0.53
C LYS A 290 45.99 37.41 0.37
N ALA A 291 46.34 37.87 -0.83
CA ALA A 291 47.70 38.27 -1.15
C ALA A 291 48.13 39.51 -0.37
N THR A 292 49.13 39.36 0.50
CA THR A 292 49.78 40.46 1.22
C THR A 292 51.05 40.89 0.47
N SER A 293 51.39 42.18 0.44
CA SER A 293 52.61 42.63 -0.24
C SER A 293 53.85 41.91 0.32
N GLY A 294 54.69 41.32 -0.55
CA GLY A 294 55.84 40.53 -0.11
C GLY A 294 56.17 39.32 -0.98
N SER A 295 57.15 38.52 -0.57
CA SER A 295 57.54 37.27 -1.22
C SER A 295 56.99 36.07 -0.46
N HIS A 296 56.37 35.12 -1.17
CA HIS A 296 55.68 33.96 -0.60
C HIS A 296 56.14 32.65 -1.26
N VAL A 297 56.06 31.53 -0.53
CA VAL A 297 56.36 30.17 -1.00
C VAL A 297 55.11 29.30 -0.98
N LEU A 298 54.71 28.77 -2.13
CA LEU A 298 53.59 27.84 -2.29
C LEU A 298 54.10 26.40 -2.43
N THR A 299 53.58 25.46 -1.64
CA THR A 299 53.91 24.03 -1.69
C THR A 299 52.65 23.21 -1.83
N VAL A 300 52.64 22.26 -2.76
CA VAL A 300 51.56 21.29 -2.97
C VAL A 300 52.07 19.90 -2.68
N LYS A 301 51.28 19.08 -1.99
CA LYS A 301 51.51 17.65 -1.78
C LYS A 301 50.32 16.83 -2.22
N PHE A 302 50.54 15.61 -2.67
CA PHE A 302 49.51 14.59 -2.87
C PHE A 302 49.83 13.39 -1.97
N VAL A 303 48.91 13.08 -1.04
CA VAL A 303 49.02 12.01 -0.05
C VAL A 303 48.07 10.87 -0.43
N PRO A 304 48.55 9.77 -1.03
CA PRO A 304 47.68 8.69 -1.50
C PRO A 304 47.01 7.95 -0.33
N GLN A 305 45.69 7.73 -0.41
CA GLN A 305 44.94 7.00 0.62
C GLN A 305 45.21 5.50 0.59
N TYR A 306 45.68 5.00 -0.56
CA TYR A 306 46.09 3.62 -0.79
C TYR A 306 47.50 3.30 -0.27
N GLY A 307 48.13 4.19 0.51
CA GLY A 307 49.41 3.94 1.18
C GLY A 307 50.67 4.06 0.31
N GLY A 308 50.59 4.74 -0.84
CA GLY A 308 51.74 5.03 -1.71
C GLY A 308 52.65 6.17 -1.22
N GLU A 309 53.71 6.49 -1.98
CA GLU A 309 54.62 7.61 -1.66
C GLU A 309 53.94 8.99 -1.86
N VAL A 310 54.23 9.93 -0.97
CA VAL A 310 53.73 11.32 -1.06
C VAL A 310 54.50 12.09 -2.12
N SER A 311 53.79 12.62 -3.13
CA SER A 311 54.39 13.50 -4.14
C SER A 311 54.30 14.97 -3.69
N SER A 312 55.33 15.79 -3.93
CA SER A 312 55.38 17.19 -3.48
C SER A 312 56.13 18.10 -4.45
N LYS A 313 55.66 19.36 -4.59
CA LYS A 313 56.31 20.40 -5.41
C LYS A 313 56.10 21.80 -4.82
N SER A 314 57.07 22.72 -5.00
CA SER A 314 57.00 24.09 -4.45
C SER A 314 57.43 25.16 -5.46
N ILE A 315 56.87 26.36 -5.36
CA ILE A 315 57.22 27.56 -6.15
C ILE A 315 57.26 28.83 -5.26
N THR A 316 57.91 29.90 -5.71
CA THR A 316 58.03 31.19 -5.01
C THR A 316 57.49 32.32 -5.88
N PHE A 317 56.77 33.28 -5.29
CA PHE A 317 56.19 34.44 -6.00
C PHE A 317 56.16 35.73 -5.15
N THR A 318 55.88 36.88 -5.78
CA THR A 318 55.90 38.23 -5.16
C THR A 318 54.61 39.02 -5.43
N VAL A 319 54.14 39.82 -4.45
CA VAL A 319 52.87 40.58 -4.47
C VAL A 319 53.11 42.11 -4.38
N SER A 320 52.42 42.93 -5.20
CA SER A 320 52.60 44.42 -5.34
C SER A 320 51.37 45.28 -4.93
N ALA A 321 51.50 46.47 -4.32
CA ALA A 321 50.36 47.34 -3.87
C ALA A 321 49.54 48.04 -5.01
N SER A 322 48.24 48.41 -4.82
CA SER A 322 47.33 48.93 -5.90
C SER A 322 46.21 49.94 -5.51
N GLU A 323 45.80 50.84 -6.45
CA GLU A 323 44.65 51.80 -6.43
C GLU A 323 43.35 51.22 -7.10
N PRO A 324 42.15 51.84 -6.95
CA PRO A 324 40.90 51.39 -7.60
C PRO A 324 40.85 51.62 -9.13
N TYR A 325 40.25 50.69 -9.88
CA TYR A 325 40.14 50.75 -11.35
C TYR A 325 38.93 49.98 -11.90
N ILE A 326 38.44 50.38 -13.07
CA ILE A 326 37.44 49.66 -13.87
C ILE A 326 38.10 48.40 -14.45
N THR A 327 37.53 47.23 -14.20
CA THR A 327 38.00 45.94 -14.73
C THR A 327 37.27 45.51 -15.98
N GLU A 328 35.95 45.74 -16.02
CA GLU A 328 35.09 45.27 -17.09
C GLU A 328 33.91 46.23 -17.27
N VAL A 329 33.47 46.37 -18.52
CA VAL A 329 32.21 47.02 -18.86
C VAL A 329 31.50 46.08 -19.81
N THR A 330 30.37 45.52 -19.37
CA THR A 330 29.44 44.80 -20.22
C THR A 330 28.24 45.68 -20.51
N HIS A 331 27.49 45.35 -21.55
CA HIS A 331 26.26 46.05 -21.88
C HIS A 331 25.22 45.07 -22.40
N ASN A 332 23.95 45.44 -22.31
CA ASN A 332 22.86 44.73 -22.96
C ASN A 332 22.92 44.89 -24.49
N ASP A 333 22.03 44.20 -25.21
CA ASP A 333 21.95 44.36 -26.66
C ASP A 333 21.61 45.79 -27.06
N LEU A 334 22.38 46.32 -28.02
CA LEU A 334 22.33 47.73 -28.37
C LEU A 334 21.37 47.95 -29.54
N VAL A 335 20.13 48.26 -29.19
CA VAL A 335 19.02 48.37 -30.14
C VAL A 335 18.42 49.78 -30.10
N GLU A 336 18.13 50.35 -31.27
CA GLU A 336 17.50 51.67 -31.40
C GLU A 336 16.22 51.78 -30.56
N GLY A 337 16.12 52.84 -29.74
CA GLY A 337 14.93 53.12 -28.93
C GLY A 337 14.77 52.26 -27.66
N TYR A 338 15.67 51.33 -27.39
CA TYR A 338 15.69 50.54 -26.15
C TYR A 338 16.82 51.00 -25.22
N PRO A 339 16.61 51.12 -23.89
CA PRO A 339 17.65 51.63 -22.99
C PRO A 339 18.94 50.81 -23.06
N ALA A 340 20.07 51.50 -23.32
CA ALA A 340 21.39 50.90 -23.26
C ALA A 340 21.87 50.88 -21.81
N GLU A 341 22.09 49.70 -21.25
CA GLU A 341 22.57 49.52 -19.88
C GLU A 341 24.02 49.07 -19.92
N PHE A 342 24.86 49.77 -19.17
CA PHE A 342 26.28 49.50 -19.03
C PHE A 342 26.56 49.05 -17.60
N HIS A 343 26.93 47.79 -17.44
CA HIS A 343 27.34 47.23 -16.17
C HIS A 343 28.86 47.39 -16.02
N VAL A 344 29.28 48.14 -15.01
CA VAL A 344 30.66 48.55 -14.81
C VAL A 344 31.21 47.92 -13.55
N ASP A 345 32.16 47.01 -13.71
CA ASP A 345 32.90 46.44 -12.60
C ASP A 345 34.06 47.34 -12.19
N VAL A 346 34.06 47.78 -10.92
CA VAL A 346 35.17 48.53 -10.31
C VAL A 346 35.79 47.71 -9.20
N VAL A 347 37.11 47.53 -9.27
CA VAL A 347 37.91 46.83 -8.26
C VAL A 347 38.77 47.82 -7.49
N ASN A 348 38.69 47.77 -6.17
CA ASN A 348 39.60 48.38 -5.21
C ASN A 348 40.42 47.28 -4.50
N PRO A 349 41.67 47.04 -4.92
CA PRO A 349 42.47 45.93 -4.39
C PRO A 349 42.92 46.15 -2.94
N ALA A 350 42.92 47.38 -2.44
CA ALA A 350 43.36 47.70 -1.09
C ALA A 350 42.39 47.18 -0.01
N GLY A 351 41.14 46.84 -0.35
CA GLY A 351 40.13 46.32 0.59
C GLY A 351 39.57 47.36 1.58
N GLU A 352 40.19 48.53 1.70
CA GLU A 352 39.70 49.65 2.49
C GLU A 352 38.72 50.50 1.67
N ARG A 353 37.73 51.12 2.33
CA ARG A 353 36.74 51.97 1.65
C ARG A 353 37.43 53.10 0.85
N LYS A 354 37.10 53.21 -0.44
CA LYS A 354 37.41 54.38 -1.27
C LYS A 354 36.14 54.92 -1.89
N ASP A 355 35.88 56.21 -1.70
CA ASP A 355 34.76 56.90 -2.35
C ASP A 355 35.14 57.21 -3.82
N ILE A 356 34.21 56.95 -4.75
CA ILE A 356 34.40 57.03 -6.21
C ILE A 356 33.22 57.71 -6.91
N ILE A 357 33.47 58.19 -8.14
CA ILE A 357 32.43 58.70 -9.05
C ILE A 357 32.63 58.06 -10.43
N LEU A 358 31.59 57.49 -11.01
CA LEU A 358 31.53 56.96 -12.38
C LEU A 358 30.67 57.88 -13.25
N LYS A 359 31.12 58.15 -14.47
CA LYS A 359 30.39 59.01 -15.43
C LYS A 359 30.34 58.36 -16.80
N LEU A 360 29.16 58.28 -17.40
CA LEU A 360 28.91 57.81 -18.76
C LEU A 360 28.83 58.99 -19.73
N PHE A 361 29.59 58.92 -20.81
CA PHE A 361 29.57 59.88 -21.90
C PHE A 361 29.21 59.21 -23.22
N ILE A 362 28.30 59.80 -23.98
CA ILE A 362 27.95 59.41 -25.35
C ILE A 362 28.30 60.56 -26.27
N ASP A 363 29.17 60.32 -27.25
CA ASP A 363 29.70 61.32 -28.19
C ASP A 363 30.26 62.57 -27.51
N GLY A 364 30.84 62.38 -26.32
CA GLY A 364 31.43 63.44 -25.50
C GLY A 364 30.44 64.21 -24.61
N VAL A 365 29.16 63.85 -24.61
CA VAL A 365 28.13 64.40 -23.72
C VAL A 365 27.91 63.47 -22.54
N GLU A 366 27.97 63.98 -21.30
CA GLU A 366 27.63 63.22 -20.09
C GLU A 366 26.13 62.89 -20.12
N VAL A 367 25.79 61.60 -20.11
CA VAL A 367 24.40 61.13 -20.14
C VAL A 367 23.96 60.52 -18.81
N ASP A 368 24.90 60.03 -18.00
CA ASP A 368 24.61 59.44 -16.68
C ASP A 368 25.81 59.55 -15.71
N THR A 369 25.55 59.51 -14.40
CA THR A 369 26.56 59.59 -13.34
C THR A 369 26.13 58.85 -12.08
N VAL A 370 27.05 58.05 -11.54
CA VAL A 370 26.89 57.33 -10.28
C VAL A 370 27.98 57.75 -9.30
N THR A 371 27.60 58.12 -8.07
CA THR A 371 28.55 58.41 -6.96
C THR A 371 28.39 57.35 -5.88
N SER A 372 29.48 56.68 -5.51
CA SER A 372 29.44 55.59 -4.53
C SER A 372 30.79 55.38 -3.86
N TYR A 373 31.01 54.21 -3.26
CA TYR A 373 32.28 53.78 -2.70
C TYR A 373 32.55 52.32 -3.07
N VAL A 374 33.81 51.90 -3.04
CA VAL A 374 34.22 50.52 -3.32
C VAL A 374 35.16 50.04 -2.22
N TYR A 375 34.85 48.89 -1.63
CA TYR A 375 35.75 48.19 -0.71
C TYR A 375 36.68 47.24 -1.47
N GLU A 376 36.11 46.36 -2.30
CA GLU A 376 36.84 45.29 -2.99
C GLU A 376 36.47 45.19 -4.47
N LYS A 377 35.33 44.58 -4.85
CA LYS A 377 34.81 44.61 -6.24
C LYS A 377 33.33 44.88 -6.22
N TRP A 378 32.90 45.98 -6.83
CA TRP A 378 31.51 46.42 -6.84
C TRP A 378 31.10 46.73 -8.28
N GLU A 379 29.86 46.36 -8.62
CA GLU A 379 29.25 46.56 -9.93
C GLU A 379 28.34 47.79 -9.88
N PHE A 380 28.33 48.56 -10.97
CA PHE A 380 27.55 49.78 -11.09
C PHE A 380 26.86 49.85 -12.45
N ASP A 381 25.59 50.23 -12.44
CA ASP A 381 24.81 50.40 -13.67
C ASP A 381 24.80 51.86 -14.10
N LEU A 382 25.11 52.09 -15.38
CA LEU A 382 24.93 53.37 -16.05
C LEU A 382 24.00 53.17 -17.23
N GLN A 383 23.05 54.08 -17.46
CA GLN A 383 22.02 53.91 -18.47
C GLN A 383 21.98 55.05 -19.48
N TRP A 384 21.75 54.71 -20.75
CA TRP A 384 21.36 55.65 -21.80
C TRP A 384 19.96 55.31 -22.32
N SER A 385 18.95 56.10 -21.94
CA SER A 385 17.54 55.70 -22.03
C SER A 385 16.92 55.65 -23.42
N ASN A 386 17.50 56.30 -24.44
CA ASN A 386 16.90 56.33 -25.78
C ASN A 386 17.98 56.49 -26.88
N PRO A 387 18.69 55.39 -27.20
CA PRO A 387 19.75 55.43 -28.20
C PRO A 387 19.21 55.57 -29.62
N GLU A 388 19.94 56.33 -30.44
CA GLU A 388 19.66 56.49 -31.87
C GLU A 388 20.40 55.40 -32.68
N LYS A 389 19.93 55.09 -33.89
CA LYS A 389 20.56 54.08 -34.76
C LYS A 389 21.81 54.59 -35.47
N GLU A 390 22.95 54.51 -34.82
CA GLU A 390 24.24 54.69 -35.48
C GLU A 390 25.40 54.21 -34.59
N PHE A 391 26.63 54.48 -35.01
CA PHE A 391 27.80 54.29 -34.18
C PHE A 391 27.94 55.46 -33.22
N HIS A 392 27.92 55.18 -31.93
CA HIS A 392 28.15 56.16 -30.87
C HIS A 392 29.47 55.88 -30.16
N LYS A 393 30.21 56.94 -29.84
CA LYS A 393 31.39 56.84 -28.99
C LYS A 393 30.97 56.86 -27.52
N VAL A 394 31.12 55.73 -26.84
CA VAL A 394 30.80 55.58 -25.43
C VAL A 394 32.07 55.64 -24.60
N GLU A 395 32.11 56.51 -23.59
CA GLU A 395 33.22 56.61 -22.64
C GLU A 395 32.70 56.53 -21.19
N ILE A 396 33.31 55.69 -20.36
CA ILE A 396 33.06 55.61 -18.92
C ILE A 396 34.35 55.97 -18.18
N LYS A 397 34.26 56.95 -17.28
CA LYS A 397 35.42 57.48 -16.55
C LYS A 397 35.23 57.33 -15.06
N LEU A 398 36.27 56.85 -14.38
CA LEU A 398 36.33 56.71 -12.93
C LEU A 398 37.10 57.87 -12.31
N TYR A 399 36.50 58.49 -11.30
CA TYR A 399 37.07 59.61 -10.55
C TYR A 399 37.14 59.24 -9.06
N ASP A 400 38.11 59.83 -8.36
CA ASP A 400 38.13 59.82 -6.90
C ASP A 400 37.13 60.85 -6.30
N GLU A 401 37.00 60.84 -4.98
CA GLU A 401 36.15 61.78 -4.22
C GLU A 401 36.48 63.27 -4.46
N SER A 402 37.68 63.59 -4.93
CA SER A 402 38.12 64.96 -5.23
C SER A 402 37.74 65.40 -6.66
N GLY A 403 37.16 64.50 -7.45
CA GLY A 403 36.86 64.71 -8.87
C GLY A 403 38.11 64.61 -9.76
N THR A 404 39.20 64.02 -9.26
CA THR A 404 40.39 63.73 -10.06
C THR A 404 40.21 62.41 -10.78
N VAL A 405 40.48 62.39 -12.08
CA VAL A 405 40.41 61.18 -12.90
C VAL A 405 41.43 60.16 -12.37
N LEU A 406 40.95 59.03 -11.87
CA LEU A 406 41.81 57.86 -11.65
C LEU A 406 42.21 57.35 -13.03
N TYR A 407 43.44 56.86 -13.24
CA TYR A 407 43.97 56.49 -14.57
C TYR A 407 43.17 55.39 -15.33
N SER A 408 42.02 54.98 -14.81
CA SER A 408 41.10 54.01 -15.37
C SER A 408 39.94 54.68 -16.12
N GLN A 409 39.85 54.38 -17.42
CA GLN A 409 38.75 54.77 -18.30
C GLN A 409 38.42 53.60 -19.24
N TRP A 410 37.16 53.41 -19.56
CA TRP A 410 36.70 52.53 -20.62
C TRP A 410 36.15 53.38 -21.77
N ALA A 411 36.50 53.06 -23.01
CA ALA A 411 35.97 53.74 -24.17
C ALA A 411 35.80 52.77 -25.33
N SER A 412 34.63 52.79 -25.95
CA SER A 412 34.31 51.97 -27.11
C SER A 412 33.50 52.77 -28.14
N THR A 413 33.51 52.32 -29.38
CA THR A 413 32.57 52.80 -30.40
C THR A 413 31.58 51.68 -30.64
N LEU A 414 30.33 51.91 -30.26
CA LEU A 414 29.30 50.90 -30.23
C LEU A 414 28.24 51.21 -31.30
N TYR A 415 27.80 50.19 -32.02
CA TYR A 415 26.75 50.32 -33.03
C TYR A 415 25.41 49.94 -32.41
N PHE A 416 24.45 50.84 -32.51
CA PHE A 416 23.06 50.57 -32.15
C PHE A 416 22.31 50.15 -33.40
N ARG A 417 21.95 48.87 -33.45
CA ARG A 417 21.28 48.28 -34.62
C ARG A 417 19.81 48.70 -34.66
N PRO A 418 19.20 48.80 -35.85
CA PRO A 418 17.76 48.97 -35.97
C PRO A 418 17.04 47.74 -35.41
N ASN A 419 15.82 47.95 -34.91
CA ASN A 419 14.89 46.85 -34.62
C ASN A 419 13.91 46.70 -35.80
N THR A 420 13.64 45.48 -36.28
CA THR A 420 12.70 45.26 -37.40
C THR A 420 11.64 44.21 -37.05
N PRO A 421 10.47 44.22 -37.73
CA PRO A 421 9.39 43.33 -37.34
C PRO A 421 9.68 41.88 -37.72
N PRO A 422 9.48 40.91 -36.81
CA PRO A 422 9.62 39.49 -37.13
C PRO A 422 8.53 39.02 -38.12
N ARG A 423 8.80 37.96 -38.86
CA ARG A 423 7.84 37.32 -39.80
C ARG A 423 7.84 35.80 -39.69
N ILE A 424 6.76 35.16 -40.13
CA ILE A 424 6.71 33.69 -40.24
C ILE A 424 7.40 33.29 -41.55
N GLU A 425 8.42 32.45 -41.46
CA GLU A 425 9.13 31.90 -42.62
C GLU A 425 8.42 30.66 -43.17
N SER A 426 8.02 29.75 -42.29
CA SER A 426 7.21 28.59 -42.66
C SER A 426 6.23 28.23 -41.54
N LEU A 427 5.04 27.77 -41.93
CA LEU A 427 4.00 27.29 -41.02
C LEU A 427 3.37 26.04 -41.64
N GLN A 428 3.59 24.90 -40.99
CA GLN A 428 3.00 23.62 -41.38
C GLN A 428 1.97 23.21 -40.33
N LEU A 429 0.74 23.03 -40.79
CA LEU A 429 -0.37 22.51 -40.01
C LEU A 429 -0.86 21.22 -40.67
N PRO A 430 -1.28 20.21 -39.89
CA PRO A 430 -1.96 19.04 -40.44
C PRO A 430 -3.27 19.46 -41.13
N SER A 431 -3.67 18.69 -42.15
CA SER A 431 -4.88 19.01 -42.94
C SER A 431 -6.18 18.91 -42.15
N TRP A 432 -6.16 18.15 -41.06
CA TRP A 432 -7.23 18.01 -40.07
C TRP A 432 -6.60 17.46 -38.78
N VAL A 433 -7.27 17.64 -37.64
CA VAL A 433 -6.86 17.07 -36.34
C VAL A 433 -8.03 16.35 -35.68
N TYR A 434 -7.76 15.28 -34.94
CA TYR A 434 -8.77 14.65 -34.10
C TYR A 434 -8.95 15.48 -32.82
N ALA A 435 -10.20 15.63 -32.37
CA ALA A 435 -10.44 16.11 -31.03
C ALA A 435 -9.80 15.13 -30.02
N ASN A 436 -9.16 15.67 -28.97
CA ASN A 436 -8.52 14.92 -27.88
C ASN A 436 -7.26 14.10 -28.21
N GLU A 437 -6.78 14.05 -29.45
CA GLU A 437 -5.46 13.48 -29.76
C GLU A 437 -4.39 14.55 -29.86
N TRP A 438 -3.21 14.29 -29.29
CA TRP A 438 -2.04 15.15 -29.44
C TRP A 438 -1.65 15.22 -30.91
N SER A 439 -1.80 16.41 -31.48
CA SER A 439 -1.34 16.75 -32.83
C SER A 439 -0.46 17.98 -32.74
N GLU A 440 0.60 18.01 -33.55
CA GLU A 440 1.58 19.09 -33.54
C GLU A 440 1.56 19.85 -34.87
N GLY A 441 1.67 21.17 -34.77
CA GLY A 441 2.04 22.04 -35.87
C GLY A 441 3.52 22.41 -35.77
N THR A 442 4.14 22.76 -36.90
CA THR A 442 5.51 23.28 -36.93
C THR A 442 5.51 24.72 -37.44
N ILE A 443 6.17 25.61 -36.71
CA ILE A 443 6.35 27.01 -37.08
C ILE A 443 7.84 27.34 -37.12
N GLN A 444 8.25 28.04 -38.17
CA GLN A 444 9.58 28.60 -38.30
C GLN A 444 9.42 30.11 -38.44
N VAL A 445 10.05 30.84 -37.53
CA VAL A 445 10.01 32.31 -37.49
C VAL A 445 11.32 32.86 -38.02
N TYR A 446 11.26 34.03 -38.61
CA TYR A 446 12.42 34.74 -39.13
C TYR A 446 12.39 36.19 -38.66
N ASP A 447 13.46 36.55 -37.98
CA ASP A 447 13.84 37.91 -37.66
C ASP A 447 15.19 38.21 -38.34
N SER A 448 15.31 39.34 -39.02
CA SER A 448 16.50 39.65 -39.83
C SER A 448 17.74 39.94 -38.99
N GLU A 449 17.55 40.30 -37.73
CA GLU A 449 18.60 40.62 -36.78
C GLU A 449 18.96 39.43 -35.90
N GLY A 450 18.15 38.37 -35.93
CA GLY A 450 18.34 37.14 -35.16
C GLY A 450 17.77 37.23 -33.76
N ASP A 451 16.85 38.16 -33.52
CA ASP A 451 16.17 38.30 -32.23
C ASP A 451 15.34 37.08 -31.87
N LEU A 452 15.18 36.85 -30.56
CA LEU A 452 14.22 35.90 -30.05
C LEU A 452 12.81 36.43 -30.31
N VAL A 453 11.94 35.54 -30.79
CA VAL A 453 10.57 35.86 -31.17
C VAL A 453 9.59 35.04 -30.35
N ASP A 454 8.61 35.72 -29.78
CA ASP A 454 7.44 35.14 -29.17
C ASP A 454 6.32 35.02 -30.19
N VAL A 455 5.69 33.85 -30.26
CA VAL A 455 4.50 33.60 -31.08
C VAL A 455 3.30 33.44 -30.16
N GLU A 456 2.39 34.41 -30.20
CA GLU A 456 1.06 34.28 -29.62
C GLU A 456 0.17 33.49 -30.58
N VAL A 457 -0.26 32.29 -30.16
CA VAL A 457 -1.16 31.41 -30.89
C VAL A 457 -2.56 31.54 -30.27
N ASN A 458 -3.48 32.13 -31.02
CA ASN A 458 -4.85 32.35 -30.60
C ASN A 458 -5.80 31.46 -31.41
N VAL A 459 -6.40 30.47 -30.76
CA VAL A 459 -7.46 29.65 -31.33
C VAL A 459 -8.79 30.34 -31.05
N ILE A 460 -9.34 31.02 -32.05
CA ILE A 460 -10.48 31.95 -31.88
C ILE A 460 -11.67 31.21 -31.23
N GLY A 461 -12.08 31.69 -30.05
CA GLY A 461 -13.23 31.16 -29.31
C GLY A 461 -12.96 29.95 -28.43
N ARG A 462 -11.69 29.52 -28.28
CA ARG A 462 -11.29 28.34 -27.48
C ARG A 462 -10.26 28.72 -26.41
N PHE A 463 -9.01 28.90 -26.81
CA PHE A 463 -7.88 29.18 -25.93
C PHE A 463 -6.76 29.92 -26.69
N SER A 464 -5.90 30.60 -25.94
CA SER A 464 -4.71 31.29 -26.46
C SER A 464 -3.50 30.89 -25.63
N PHE A 465 -2.37 30.64 -26.27
CA PHE A 465 -1.09 30.40 -25.59
C PHE A 465 0.05 31.09 -26.34
N THR A 466 1.13 31.36 -25.63
CA THR A 466 2.33 31.96 -26.23
C THR A 466 3.46 30.94 -26.23
N ARG A 467 4.12 30.79 -27.37
CA ARG A 467 5.39 30.08 -27.48
C ARG A 467 6.51 31.11 -27.54
N SER A 468 7.29 31.19 -26.47
CA SER A 468 8.34 32.21 -26.31
C SER A 468 9.72 31.70 -26.69
N ASP A 469 10.66 32.64 -26.83
CA ASP A 469 12.10 32.41 -27.02
C ASP A 469 12.44 31.61 -28.30
N LEU A 470 11.68 31.81 -29.38
CA LEU A 470 11.95 31.13 -30.65
C LEU A 470 13.12 31.79 -31.39
N SER A 471 14.14 31.01 -31.71
CA SER A 471 15.29 31.47 -32.49
C SER A 471 14.95 31.58 -33.98
N SER A 472 15.41 32.67 -34.60
CA SER A 472 15.27 32.90 -36.04
C SER A 472 15.80 31.72 -36.88
N GLY A 473 14.99 31.21 -37.81
CA GLY A 473 15.34 30.15 -38.75
C GLY A 473 15.27 28.72 -38.20
N VAL A 474 14.87 28.51 -36.95
CA VAL A 474 14.71 27.15 -36.37
C VAL A 474 13.22 26.74 -36.38
N PRO A 475 12.89 25.51 -36.83
CA PRO A 475 11.52 25.00 -36.73
C PRO A 475 11.21 24.58 -35.29
N TYR A 476 10.03 24.99 -34.80
CA TYR A 476 9.54 24.65 -33.48
C TYR A 476 8.18 23.97 -33.57
N GLU A 477 8.03 22.88 -32.83
CA GLU A 477 6.76 22.18 -32.64
C GLU A 477 5.91 22.92 -31.60
N PHE A 478 4.60 22.97 -31.86
CA PHE A 478 3.62 23.50 -30.93
C PHE A 478 2.35 22.63 -30.96
N PRO A 479 1.72 22.43 -29.80
CA PRO A 479 0.54 21.59 -29.71
C PRO A 479 -0.68 22.29 -30.33
N LEU A 480 -1.51 21.51 -31.02
CA LEU A 480 -2.80 21.96 -31.59
C LEU A 480 -4.01 21.43 -30.80
N ALA A 481 -3.81 20.55 -29.82
CA ALA A 481 -4.85 19.83 -29.07
C ALA A 481 -4.56 19.81 -27.56
N PRO A 482 -5.57 19.70 -26.66
CA PRO A 482 -6.92 19.19 -26.91
C PRO A 482 -7.99 20.28 -27.08
N ILE A 483 -8.53 20.42 -28.30
CA ILE A 483 -9.70 21.27 -28.57
C ILE A 483 -10.97 20.46 -28.27
N TYR A 484 -11.61 20.72 -27.13
CA TYR A 484 -12.87 20.08 -26.76
C TYR A 484 -14.06 20.74 -27.45
N ASN A 485 -14.84 20.01 -28.28
CA ASN A 485 -16.18 20.43 -28.69
C ASN A 485 -17.18 19.26 -28.79
N HIS A 486 -18.36 19.42 -28.20
CA HIS A 486 -19.38 18.36 -28.06
C HIS A 486 -20.54 18.46 -29.05
N THR A 487 -20.49 19.30 -30.09
CA THR A 487 -21.71 19.65 -30.86
C THR A 487 -21.72 19.36 -32.36
N ASN A 488 -20.58 19.16 -33.04
CA ASN A 488 -20.57 18.91 -34.49
C ASN A 488 -19.41 18.00 -34.94
N CYS A 489 -19.70 17.01 -35.81
CA CYS A 489 -18.73 16.02 -36.32
C CYS A 489 -17.52 16.58 -37.10
N ARG A 490 -17.66 17.79 -37.66
CA ARG A 490 -16.56 18.55 -38.26
C ARG A 490 -16.77 20.03 -38.01
N GLU A 491 -15.76 20.68 -37.48
CA GLU A 491 -15.75 22.13 -37.30
C GLU A 491 -14.48 22.74 -37.87
N ASN A 492 -14.63 23.87 -38.57
CA ASN A 492 -13.50 24.66 -39.02
C ASN A 492 -13.15 25.67 -37.92
N VAL A 493 -12.01 25.48 -37.28
CA VAL A 493 -11.48 26.37 -36.25
C VAL A 493 -10.48 27.32 -36.89
N THR A 494 -10.54 28.60 -36.52
CA THR A 494 -9.61 29.62 -36.99
C THR A 494 -8.49 29.81 -35.96
N VAL A 495 -7.25 29.72 -36.41
CA VAL A 495 -6.03 29.90 -35.60
C VAL A 495 -5.28 31.13 -36.10
N GLU A 496 -4.98 32.06 -35.20
CA GLU A 496 -4.21 33.27 -35.46
C GLU A 496 -2.82 33.14 -34.81
N PHE A 497 -1.80 33.56 -35.54
CA PHE A 497 -0.42 33.58 -35.09
C PHE A 497 0.08 35.02 -35.12
N THR A 498 0.41 35.59 -33.96
CA THR A 498 0.96 36.95 -33.84
C THR A 498 2.37 36.89 -33.29
N LEU A 499 3.33 37.44 -34.03
CA LEU A 499 4.74 37.45 -33.66
C LEU A 499 5.07 38.73 -32.88
N ARG A 500 5.87 38.62 -31.84
CA ARG A 500 6.51 39.75 -31.16
C ARG A 500 7.98 39.43 -30.92
N ASP A 501 8.88 40.33 -31.27
CA ASP A 501 10.27 40.17 -30.86
C ASP A 501 10.44 40.45 -29.35
N GLN A 502 11.61 40.11 -28.81
CA GLN A 502 11.99 40.36 -27.42
C GLN A 502 12.01 41.86 -27.01
N TYR A 503 11.93 42.79 -27.95
CA TYR A 503 11.88 44.24 -27.71
C TYR A 503 10.47 44.85 -27.95
N GLY A 504 9.46 44.00 -28.18
CA GLY A 504 8.06 44.38 -28.31
C GLY A 504 7.61 44.80 -29.71
N MET A 505 8.43 44.67 -30.77
CA MET A 505 7.99 44.92 -32.15
C MET A 505 7.10 43.77 -32.63
N THR A 506 5.88 44.11 -33.05
CA THR A 506 4.88 43.12 -33.48
C THR A 506 4.96 42.90 -35.00
N GLY A 507 5.10 41.65 -35.41
CA GLY A 507 5.04 41.21 -36.79
C GLY A 507 3.61 41.16 -37.34
N GLU A 508 3.45 40.77 -38.61
CA GLU A 508 2.13 40.58 -39.23
C GLU A 508 1.43 39.34 -38.66
N THR A 509 0.17 39.49 -38.22
CA THR A 509 -0.65 38.35 -37.77
C THR A 509 -1.08 37.48 -38.95
N ILE A 510 -0.83 36.18 -38.88
CA ILE A 510 -1.26 35.21 -39.89
C ILE A 510 -2.45 34.41 -39.37
N THR A 511 -3.51 34.30 -40.19
CA THR A 511 -4.71 33.51 -39.88
C THR A 511 -4.77 32.24 -40.74
N LYS A 512 -5.03 31.09 -40.11
CA LYS A 512 -5.26 29.80 -40.78
C LYS A 512 -6.54 29.15 -40.29
N VAL A 513 -7.13 28.29 -41.14
CA VAL A 513 -8.32 27.51 -40.80
C VAL A 513 -7.93 26.04 -40.76
N LEU A 514 -8.25 25.37 -39.66
CA LEU A 514 -7.99 23.96 -39.40
C LEU A 514 -9.33 23.24 -39.22
N THR A 515 -9.49 22.06 -39.84
CA THR A 515 -10.67 21.22 -39.63
C THR A 515 -10.43 20.27 -38.46
N VAL A 516 -11.29 20.30 -37.44
CA VAL A 516 -11.29 19.36 -36.32
C VAL A 516 -12.34 18.28 -36.58
N VAL A 517 -11.99 17.01 -36.38
CA VAL A 517 -12.85 15.83 -36.58
C VAL A 517 -13.05 15.11 -35.24
N THR A 518 -14.30 14.77 -34.91
CA THR A 518 -14.66 13.93 -33.76
C THR A 518 -15.14 12.58 -34.32
N ASP A 519 -14.23 11.62 -34.42
CA ASP A 519 -14.45 10.26 -34.97
C ASP A 519 -13.59 9.32 -34.11
N SER A 520 -14.19 8.79 -33.05
CA SER A 520 -13.47 8.22 -31.90
C SER A 520 -12.94 6.80 -32.19
N ASP A 521 -13.62 6.05 -33.05
CA ASP A 521 -13.23 4.69 -33.43
C ASP A 521 -12.46 4.62 -34.77
N LYS A 522 -12.34 5.76 -35.47
CA LYS A 522 -11.56 5.96 -36.70
C LYS A 522 -12.12 5.20 -37.90
N ASP A 523 -13.43 4.92 -37.91
CA ASP A 523 -14.07 4.22 -39.02
C ASP A 523 -14.50 5.15 -40.18
N GLY A 524 -14.49 6.47 -39.96
CA GLY A 524 -14.83 7.49 -40.94
C GLY A 524 -16.31 7.86 -41.02
N TRP A 525 -17.16 7.37 -40.11
CA TRP A 525 -18.63 7.52 -40.13
C TRP A 525 -19.21 7.80 -38.73
N CYS A 526 -19.45 9.09 -38.42
CA CYS A 526 -20.32 9.50 -37.30
C CYS A 526 -21.71 8.85 -37.37
N ASN A 527 -21.93 7.76 -36.64
CA ASN A 527 -23.17 7.01 -36.63
C ASN A 527 -23.62 6.68 -35.18
N ALA A 528 -24.76 6.00 -35.01
CA ALA A 528 -25.32 5.76 -33.66
C ALA A 528 -24.48 4.81 -32.80
N GLU A 529 -23.49 4.13 -33.39
CA GLU A 529 -22.48 3.32 -32.72
C GLU A 529 -21.38 4.21 -32.09
N ASP A 530 -21.28 5.51 -32.44
CA ASP A 530 -20.38 6.51 -31.81
C ASP A 530 -20.96 7.17 -30.55
N ILE A 531 -22.09 6.69 -30.04
CA ILE A 531 -22.81 7.34 -28.94
C ILE A 531 -22.41 6.82 -27.54
N GLU A 532 -21.56 5.80 -27.39
CA GLU A 532 -21.05 5.43 -26.05
C GLU A 532 -19.53 5.13 -25.94
N PRO A 533 -18.61 6.06 -26.29
CA PRO A 533 -17.19 5.97 -25.93
C PRO A 533 -16.76 6.93 -24.81
N PHE A 534 -17.65 7.35 -23.89
CA PHE A 534 -17.34 8.34 -22.82
C PHE A 534 -17.56 7.81 -21.40
N ARG A 535 -16.84 6.75 -21.01
CA ARG A 535 -16.51 6.57 -19.60
C ARG A 535 -15.10 6.03 -19.46
N ASP A 536 -14.18 6.90 -19.03
CA ASP A 536 -13.02 6.46 -18.26
C ASP A 536 -13.58 5.80 -16.99
N ALA A 537 -13.88 4.51 -17.06
CA ALA A 537 -14.45 3.79 -15.94
C ALA A 537 -13.36 3.65 -14.88
N THR A 538 -13.58 4.23 -13.70
CA THR A 538 -12.69 4.06 -12.55
C THR A 538 -13.38 3.18 -11.53
N VAL A 539 -12.65 2.24 -10.96
CA VAL A 539 -13.09 1.49 -9.79
C VAL A 539 -12.46 2.11 -8.56
N THR A 540 -13.29 2.50 -7.59
CA THR A 540 -12.88 2.95 -6.25
C THR A 540 -13.20 1.86 -5.25
N VAL A 541 -12.22 1.43 -4.46
CA VAL A 541 -12.39 0.47 -3.37
C VAL A 541 -12.17 1.18 -2.05
N TYR A 542 -13.11 1.01 -1.13
CA TYR A 542 -13.09 1.46 0.25
C TYR A 542 -12.93 0.25 1.16
N ILE A 543 -12.04 0.33 2.14
CA ILE A 543 -11.97 -0.63 3.24
C ILE A 543 -12.37 0.12 4.50
N PHE A 544 -13.35 -0.38 5.27
CA PHE A 544 -13.89 0.32 6.44
C PHE A 544 -13.38 -0.22 7.77
N ARG A 545 -13.15 -1.52 7.85
CA ARG A 545 -12.68 -2.20 9.06
C ARG A 545 -11.80 -3.36 8.66
N TYR A 546 -10.80 -3.65 9.49
CA TYR A 546 -10.15 -4.97 9.51
C TYR A 546 -10.17 -5.50 10.93
N ARG A 547 -10.33 -6.81 11.09
CA ARG A 547 -10.23 -7.50 12.38
C ARG A 547 -9.32 -8.70 12.22
N LYS A 548 -8.31 -8.82 13.07
CA LYS A 548 -7.55 -10.05 13.27
C LYS A 548 -8.36 -10.97 14.16
N LEU A 549 -8.52 -12.22 13.74
CA LEU A 549 -9.12 -13.26 14.56
C LEU A 549 -8.05 -13.91 15.45
N ASP A 550 -6.80 -13.94 14.98
CA ASP A 550 -5.66 -14.43 15.76
C ASP A 550 -4.79 -13.34 16.41
N ALA A 551 -4.17 -13.71 17.54
CA ALA A 551 -3.41 -12.80 18.40
C ALA A 551 -1.98 -12.56 17.87
N VAL A 552 -1.85 -11.82 16.78
CA VAL A 552 -0.56 -11.53 16.14
C VAL A 552 -0.04 -10.12 16.47
N SER A 553 1.27 -9.99 16.72
CA SER A 553 1.87 -8.82 17.39
C SER A 553 2.42 -7.71 16.48
N GLY A 554 2.33 -7.82 15.15
CA GLY A 554 2.98 -6.88 14.25
C GLY A 554 2.06 -5.92 13.49
N ASP A 555 2.70 -5.17 12.58
CA ASP A 555 2.09 -4.11 11.77
C ASP A 555 1.33 -4.69 10.58
N VAL A 556 0.05 -4.33 10.46
CA VAL A 556 -0.80 -4.78 9.36
C VAL A 556 -0.63 -3.88 8.14
N SER A 557 -0.38 -4.49 6.98
CA SER A 557 -0.34 -3.84 5.68
C SER A 557 -1.31 -4.46 4.70
N LEU A 558 -1.96 -3.63 3.89
CA LEU A 558 -2.87 -4.07 2.83
C LEU A 558 -2.22 -3.82 1.48
N LYS A 559 -2.23 -4.87 0.65
CA LYS A 559 -1.85 -4.83 -0.76
C LYS A 559 -3.05 -5.20 -1.61
N ALA A 560 -3.22 -4.47 -2.71
CA ALA A 560 -4.25 -4.79 -3.70
C ALA A 560 -3.64 -4.85 -5.10
N PHE A 561 -4.02 -5.89 -5.83
CA PHE A 561 -3.61 -6.13 -7.21
C PHE A 561 -4.84 -6.23 -8.11
N THR A 562 -4.71 -5.87 -9.37
CA THR A 562 -5.75 -6.07 -10.39
C THR A 562 -5.13 -6.50 -11.72
N LEU A 563 -5.94 -7.04 -12.62
CA LEU A 563 -5.52 -7.50 -13.94
C LEU A 563 -5.96 -6.49 -15.00
N ILE A 564 -5.06 -5.61 -15.44
CA ILE A 564 -5.32 -4.63 -16.50
C ILE A 564 -4.63 -5.10 -17.78
N ASN A 565 -5.41 -5.34 -18.84
CA ASN A 565 -4.90 -5.80 -20.14
C ASN A 565 -4.04 -7.09 -20.06
N GLY A 566 -4.43 -8.02 -19.20
CA GLY A 566 -3.73 -9.30 -19.01
C GLY A 566 -2.40 -9.20 -18.24
N LYS A 567 -2.15 -8.07 -17.55
CA LYS A 567 -1.00 -7.89 -16.67
C LYS A 567 -1.45 -7.56 -15.25
N TYR A 568 -0.84 -8.22 -14.28
CA TYR A 568 -1.02 -7.87 -12.87
C TYR A 568 -0.40 -6.50 -12.60
N GLN A 569 -1.18 -5.62 -11.98
CA GLN A 569 -0.77 -4.30 -11.57
C GLN A 569 -1.10 -4.12 -10.09
N GLU A 570 -0.10 -3.74 -9.30
CA GLU A 570 -0.30 -3.29 -7.92
C GLU A 570 -0.97 -1.92 -7.95
N VAL A 571 -2.16 -1.83 -7.35
CA VAL A 571 -2.97 -0.59 -7.31
C VAL A 571 -2.99 0.05 -5.93
N TYR A 572 -2.60 -0.70 -4.89
CA TYR A 572 -2.51 -0.18 -3.54
C TYR A 572 -1.49 -0.95 -2.71
N ASN A 573 -0.75 -0.21 -1.88
CA ASN A 573 0.20 -0.76 -0.92
C ASN A 573 0.39 0.25 0.22
N SER A 574 -0.16 -0.07 1.39
CA SER A 574 -0.07 0.82 2.56
C SER A 574 -0.08 0.05 3.87
N GLN A 575 0.49 0.65 4.92
CA GLN A 575 0.30 0.21 6.31
C GLN A 575 -1.04 0.77 6.84
N LEU A 576 -1.88 -0.08 7.45
CA LEU A 576 -3.24 0.27 7.87
C LEU A 576 -3.31 0.89 9.28
N ALA A 577 -2.54 0.40 10.26
CA ALA A 577 -2.31 1.02 11.57
C ALA A 577 -1.38 0.14 12.46
N TYR A 578 -0.85 0.72 13.55
CA TYR A 578 -0.09 0.02 14.59
C TYR A 578 -1.02 -0.57 15.68
N MET A 579 -0.86 -1.87 16.00
CA MET A 579 -1.20 -2.51 17.30
C MET A 579 -2.67 -2.78 17.71
N THR A 580 -3.66 -2.80 16.81
CA THR A 580 -5.04 -3.22 17.19
C THR A 580 -5.49 -4.48 16.46
N THR A 581 -6.07 -5.43 17.21
CA THR A 581 -6.72 -6.66 16.70
C THR A 581 -8.02 -6.36 15.98
N ASP A 582 -8.62 -5.19 16.18
CA ASP A 582 -9.80 -4.74 15.46
C ASP A 582 -9.68 -3.24 15.24
N TYR A 583 -9.70 -2.81 13.99
CA TYR A 583 -9.51 -1.42 13.63
C TYR A 583 -10.63 -0.92 12.74
N GLU A 584 -11.31 0.10 13.24
CA GLU A 584 -12.31 0.87 12.53
C GLU A 584 -12.19 2.33 12.93
N LYS A 585 -12.42 3.26 11.99
CA LYS A 585 -12.45 4.68 12.33
C LYS A 585 -13.73 5.03 13.12
N ARG A 586 -13.58 5.93 14.09
CA ARG A 586 -14.70 6.57 14.80
C ARG A 586 -14.82 8.01 14.33
N THR A 587 -15.40 8.23 13.15
CA THR A 587 -15.64 9.58 12.63
C THR A 587 -17.03 10.08 12.95
N LEU A 588 -17.14 11.41 13.08
CA LEU A 588 -18.43 12.07 13.14
C LEU A 588 -19.05 12.02 11.74
N LEU A 589 -20.25 11.47 11.67
CA LEU A 589 -21.03 11.45 10.45
C LEU A 589 -21.78 12.78 10.29
N GLY A 590 -21.98 13.18 9.04
CA GLY A 590 -22.83 14.29 8.65
C GLY A 590 -23.99 13.84 7.74
N GLU A 591 -24.66 14.81 7.14
CA GLU A 591 -25.79 14.58 6.23
C GLU A 591 -25.38 13.98 4.88
N ASN A 592 -24.10 14.14 4.49
CA ASN A 592 -23.59 13.61 3.23
C ASN A 592 -22.95 12.22 3.42
N ILE A 593 -23.67 11.19 2.98
CA ILE A 593 -23.25 9.78 3.07
C ILE A 593 -21.90 9.53 2.36
N PHE A 594 -21.60 10.16 1.22
CA PHE A 594 -20.31 9.97 0.54
C PHE A 594 -19.13 10.56 1.31
N SER A 595 -19.35 11.71 1.95
CA SER A 595 -18.35 12.28 2.87
C SER A 595 -18.15 11.38 4.09
N ASN A 596 -19.21 10.71 4.54
CA ASN A 596 -19.12 9.71 5.61
C ASN A 596 -18.26 8.51 5.18
N LEU A 597 -18.45 7.98 3.97
CA LEU A 597 -17.64 6.86 3.44
C LEU A 597 -16.14 7.23 3.40
N ASP A 598 -15.79 8.38 2.84
CA ASP A 598 -14.41 8.86 2.79
C ASP A 598 -13.81 9.04 4.20
N GLY A 599 -14.62 9.52 5.15
CA GLY A 599 -14.19 9.72 6.54
C GLY A 599 -13.99 8.41 7.30
N GLN A 600 -14.85 7.42 7.07
CA GLN A 600 -14.85 6.13 7.78
C GLN A 600 -13.84 5.14 7.21
N ALA A 601 -13.54 5.20 5.91
CA ALA A 601 -12.66 4.25 5.26
C ALA A 601 -11.24 4.30 5.84
N ILE A 602 -10.72 3.15 6.29
CA ILE A 602 -9.34 2.95 6.74
C ILE A 602 -8.36 2.92 5.57
N ALA A 603 -8.82 2.47 4.39
CA ALA A 603 -8.12 2.57 3.13
C ALA A 603 -9.06 2.94 2.00
N LYS A 604 -8.54 3.69 1.02
CA LYS A 604 -9.24 4.06 -0.20
C LYS A 604 -8.25 4.03 -1.35
N PHE A 605 -8.60 3.35 -2.43
CA PHE A 605 -7.81 3.39 -3.66
C PHE A 605 -8.72 3.44 -4.88
N THR A 606 -8.19 3.99 -5.97
CA THR A 606 -8.93 4.18 -7.22
C THR A 606 -8.00 3.88 -8.38
N PHE A 607 -8.50 3.13 -9.35
CA PHE A 607 -7.74 2.75 -10.53
C PHE A 607 -8.63 2.72 -11.76
N ASP A 608 -8.03 2.99 -12.92
CA ASP A 608 -8.70 2.98 -14.21
C ASP A 608 -8.84 1.54 -14.72
N ILE A 609 -9.95 1.24 -15.37
CA ILE A 609 -10.20 -0.04 -16.05
C ILE A 609 -10.49 0.20 -17.53
N PRO A 610 -10.26 -0.79 -18.42
CA PRO A 610 -10.70 -0.66 -19.81
C PRO A 610 -12.20 -0.41 -19.89
N ASP A 611 -12.63 0.56 -20.70
CA ASP A 611 -14.03 0.98 -20.82
C ASP A 611 -14.99 -0.16 -21.23
N ASN A 612 -14.46 -1.22 -21.84
CA ASN A 612 -15.21 -2.40 -22.27
C ASN A 612 -15.03 -3.62 -21.35
N ALA A 613 -14.36 -3.48 -20.21
CA ALA A 613 -14.20 -4.56 -19.25
C ALA A 613 -15.55 -4.82 -18.55
N GLU A 614 -16.17 -5.96 -18.84
CA GLU A 614 -17.40 -6.41 -18.17
C GLU A 614 -17.13 -6.78 -16.70
N THR A 615 -15.96 -7.32 -16.41
CA THR A 615 -15.54 -7.72 -15.07
C THR A 615 -14.13 -7.20 -14.75
N VAL A 616 -13.88 -6.99 -13.47
CA VAL A 616 -12.61 -6.55 -12.90
C VAL A 616 -12.20 -7.54 -11.83
N ASP A 617 -11.06 -8.18 -12.02
CA ASP A 617 -10.45 -9.01 -10.98
C ASP A 617 -9.62 -8.14 -10.03
N LEU A 618 -9.85 -8.32 -8.74
CA LEU A 618 -9.18 -7.65 -7.63
C LEU A 618 -8.67 -8.72 -6.67
N TRP A 619 -7.37 -8.68 -6.36
CA TRP A 619 -6.77 -9.53 -5.33
C TRP A 619 -6.38 -8.68 -4.15
N LEU A 620 -6.91 -9.00 -2.98
CA LEU A 620 -6.58 -8.35 -1.72
C LEU A 620 -5.68 -9.27 -0.91
N ASN A 621 -4.65 -8.69 -0.28
CA ASN A 621 -3.76 -9.39 0.60
C ASN A 621 -3.47 -8.52 1.82
N LEU A 622 -3.76 -9.08 3.01
CA LEU A 622 -3.49 -8.47 4.29
C LEU A 622 -2.23 -9.15 4.87
N ASN A 623 -1.22 -8.39 5.27
CA ASN A 623 0.02 -8.94 5.82
C ASN A 623 0.27 -8.38 7.22
N ASP A 624 0.64 -9.21 8.18
CA ASP A 624 1.26 -8.82 9.43
C ASP A 624 2.79 -9.04 9.35
N GLY A 625 3.54 -7.97 9.10
CA GLY A 625 4.98 -8.08 8.88
C GLY A 625 5.33 -8.94 7.64
N GLU A 626 5.90 -10.12 7.86
CA GLU A 626 6.19 -11.11 6.80
C GLU A 626 5.09 -12.20 6.68
N ASN A 627 4.17 -12.28 7.64
CA ASN A 627 3.07 -13.24 7.62
C ASN A 627 1.91 -12.69 6.79
N VAL A 628 1.26 -13.54 6.00
CA VAL A 628 0.03 -13.18 5.32
C VAL A 628 -1.13 -13.59 6.23
N LEU A 629 -2.00 -12.64 6.54
CA LEU A 629 -3.25 -12.90 7.24
C LEU A 629 -4.24 -13.46 6.22
N ASP A 630 -4.87 -14.58 6.52
CA ASP A 630 -5.87 -15.13 5.62
C ASP A 630 -7.17 -14.32 5.72
N ILE A 631 -7.63 -13.89 4.56
CA ILE A 631 -8.88 -13.17 4.35
C ILE A 631 -9.64 -13.79 3.18
N SER A 632 -9.18 -14.92 2.65
CA SER A 632 -9.71 -15.55 1.46
C SER A 632 -10.70 -16.64 1.84
N PRO A 633 -11.81 -16.79 1.10
CA PRO A 633 -12.74 -17.92 1.28
C PRO A 633 -12.20 -19.24 0.69
N THR A 634 -10.93 -19.27 0.30
CA THR A 634 -10.25 -20.42 -0.28
C THR A 634 -8.89 -20.54 0.38
N SER A 635 -8.25 -21.72 0.28
CA SER A 635 -6.90 -22.01 0.77
C SER A 635 -5.76 -21.18 0.10
N SER A 636 -6.09 -20.04 -0.50
CA SER A 636 -5.17 -19.12 -1.12
C SER A 636 -5.04 -17.91 -0.20
N LEU A 637 -3.82 -17.49 0.13
CA LEU A 637 -3.56 -16.32 0.98
C LEU A 637 -3.94 -14.96 0.35
N PHE A 638 -4.73 -14.95 -0.73
CA PHE A 638 -5.18 -13.76 -1.45
C PHE A 638 -6.68 -13.86 -1.69
N ALA A 639 -7.47 -12.94 -1.13
CA ALA A 639 -8.88 -12.88 -1.46
C ALA A 639 -9.05 -12.40 -2.91
N HIS A 640 -9.71 -13.20 -3.74
CA HIS A 640 -9.97 -12.89 -5.15
C HIS A 640 -11.42 -12.44 -5.33
N ILE A 641 -11.60 -11.14 -5.54
CA ILE A 641 -12.87 -10.52 -5.87
C ILE A 641 -12.98 -10.33 -7.39
N VAL A 642 -14.10 -10.72 -7.96
CA VAL A 642 -14.50 -10.43 -9.35
C VAL A 642 -15.66 -9.45 -9.30
N PHE A 643 -15.44 -8.21 -9.71
CA PHE A 643 -16.44 -7.14 -9.72
C PHE A 643 -17.01 -6.95 -11.13
N ASN A 644 -18.33 -7.05 -11.31
CA ASN A 644 -19.02 -6.82 -12.57
C ASN A 644 -19.33 -5.32 -12.74
N THR A 645 -18.78 -4.71 -13.79
CA THR A 645 -18.88 -3.27 -14.02
C THR A 645 -20.25 -2.85 -14.56
N LEU A 646 -21.02 -3.78 -15.11
CA LEU A 646 -22.34 -3.56 -15.70
C LEU A 646 -23.49 -3.76 -14.71
N THR A 647 -23.26 -4.52 -13.64
CA THR A 647 -24.29 -4.78 -12.63
C THR A 647 -23.91 -4.26 -11.26
N GLY A 648 -22.64 -3.92 -11.04
CA GLY A 648 -22.08 -3.51 -9.75
C GLY A 648 -21.99 -4.65 -8.74
N ILE A 649 -22.40 -5.85 -9.15
CA ILE A 649 -22.34 -7.06 -8.34
C ILE A 649 -20.91 -7.58 -8.34
N TRP A 650 -20.47 -8.17 -7.24
CA TRP A 650 -19.17 -8.81 -7.14
C TRP A 650 -19.30 -10.24 -6.65
N SER A 651 -18.24 -11.04 -6.80
CA SER A 651 -18.14 -12.40 -6.24
C SER A 651 -16.74 -12.61 -5.68
N GLY A 652 -16.59 -13.32 -4.57
CA GLY A 652 -15.25 -13.65 -4.06
C GLY A 652 -15.15 -13.85 -2.55
N ASP A 653 -16.28 -14.02 -1.89
CA ASP A 653 -16.50 -14.20 -0.46
C ASP A 653 -16.94 -15.63 -0.10
N ASP A 654 -17.05 -15.83 1.21
CA ASP A 654 -17.28 -17.08 1.90
C ASP A 654 -18.76 -17.43 2.10
N TYR A 655 -19.70 -16.57 1.70
CA TYR A 655 -21.12 -16.87 1.86
C TYR A 655 -21.71 -17.50 0.58
N PRO A 656 -22.40 -18.65 0.67
CA PRO A 656 -23.11 -19.16 -0.49
C PRO A 656 -24.24 -18.21 -0.90
N ASP A 657 -24.15 -17.59 -2.08
CA ASP A 657 -25.18 -16.78 -2.79
C ASP A 657 -25.15 -15.24 -2.62
N ASP A 658 -24.19 -14.68 -1.87
CA ASP A 658 -23.87 -13.24 -1.81
C ASP A 658 -23.69 -12.54 -3.17
N HIS A 659 -22.98 -13.20 -4.08
CA HIS A 659 -22.57 -12.70 -5.38
C HIS A 659 -23.69 -12.49 -6.40
N LYS A 660 -24.96 -12.60 -5.98
CA LYS A 660 -26.11 -12.42 -6.86
C LYS A 660 -26.84 -11.11 -6.64
N ASP A 661 -26.73 -10.53 -5.44
CA ASP A 661 -27.63 -9.44 -5.05
C ASP A 661 -26.89 -8.18 -4.54
N TYR A 662 -25.63 -8.25 -4.07
CA TYR A 662 -24.93 -7.10 -3.46
C TYR A 662 -24.17 -6.19 -4.44
N PHE A 663 -24.48 -4.89 -4.43
CA PHE A 663 -23.79 -3.89 -5.26
C PHE A 663 -22.54 -3.35 -4.55
N GLY A 664 -21.42 -4.05 -4.74
CA GLY A 664 -20.09 -3.57 -4.37
C GLY A 664 -19.73 -3.59 -2.87
N TYR A 665 -20.68 -3.51 -1.93
CA TYR A 665 -20.39 -3.71 -0.50
C TYR A 665 -20.18 -5.19 -0.20
N GLY A 666 -19.21 -5.49 0.66
CA GLY A 666 -18.85 -6.86 0.98
C GLY A 666 -18.06 -7.06 2.26
N HIS A 667 -17.95 -8.33 2.63
CA HIS A 667 -17.17 -8.85 3.74
C HIS A 667 -16.30 -9.99 3.23
N LEU A 668 -15.09 -10.13 3.78
CA LEU A 668 -14.21 -11.26 3.53
C LEU A 668 -13.68 -11.76 4.86
N SER A 669 -13.67 -13.08 5.05
CA SER A 669 -13.12 -13.77 6.22
C SER A 669 -12.27 -14.96 5.79
N GLY A 670 -11.09 -15.12 6.39
CA GLY A 670 -10.25 -16.32 6.21
C GLY A 670 -10.90 -17.59 6.77
N CYS A 671 -11.84 -17.44 7.70
CA CYS A 671 -12.56 -18.56 8.31
C CYS A 671 -13.52 -19.30 7.35
N GLY A 672 -13.73 -18.79 6.14
CA GLY A 672 -14.80 -19.21 5.22
C GLY A 672 -14.51 -20.39 4.30
N ASP A 673 -13.26 -20.84 4.19
CA ASP A 673 -12.84 -21.88 3.25
C ASP A 673 -13.21 -23.33 3.68
N GLY A 674 -13.93 -23.45 4.78
CA GLY A 674 -14.26 -24.72 5.43
C GLY A 674 -13.32 -25.08 6.59
N SER A 675 -12.24 -24.33 6.82
CA SER A 675 -11.36 -24.46 8.00
C SER A 675 -12.11 -24.23 9.31
N CYS A 676 -13.23 -23.50 9.29
CA CYS A 676 -14.05 -23.22 10.46
C CYS A 676 -15.28 -24.11 10.69
N GLY A 677 -15.55 -25.04 9.76
CA GLY A 677 -16.64 -26.01 9.87
C GLY A 677 -18.06 -25.44 9.67
N ASP A 678 -18.98 -26.31 9.24
CA ASP A 678 -20.42 -26.04 8.99
C ASP A 678 -21.25 -25.74 10.26
N ILE A 679 -20.76 -24.91 11.19
CA ILE A 679 -21.45 -24.66 12.47
C ILE A 679 -21.81 -23.18 12.58
N ASN A 680 -23.13 -22.94 12.48
CA ASN A 680 -23.87 -21.76 12.89
C ASN A 680 -23.08 -20.41 12.89
N PRO A 681 -23.32 -19.51 11.91
CA PRO A 681 -22.59 -18.25 11.76
C PRO A 681 -22.72 -17.27 12.95
N SER A 682 -23.62 -17.54 13.90
CA SER A 682 -23.78 -16.76 15.13
C SER A 682 -22.86 -17.17 16.29
N THR A 683 -22.11 -18.26 16.14
CA THR A 683 -21.03 -18.62 17.05
C THR A 683 -19.71 -18.24 16.41
N ASP A 684 -19.18 -17.07 16.79
CA ASP A 684 -17.75 -16.71 16.71
C ASP A 684 -16.95 -18.01 16.95
N ILE A 685 -16.30 -18.51 15.90
CA ILE A 685 -15.90 -19.92 15.80
C ILE A 685 -14.98 -20.31 16.96
N GLU A 686 -15.20 -21.52 17.48
CA GLU A 686 -14.34 -22.08 18.52
C GLU A 686 -12.88 -22.09 18.04
N PRO A 687 -11.90 -21.62 18.83
CA PRO A 687 -10.49 -21.46 18.43
C PRO A 687 -9.72 -22.77 18.09
N PHE A 688 -10.43 -23.85 17.76
CA PHE A 688 -9.94 -25.20 17.52
C PHE A 688 -10.45 -25.83 16.22
N SER A 689 -11.22 -25.10 15.41
CA SER A 689 -11.65 -25.53 14.09
C SER A 689 -10.48 -25.89 13.17
N LYS A 690 -9.35 -25.18 13.34
CA LYS A 690 -8.03 -25.47 12.73
C LYS A 690 -7.48 -26.88 12.95
N TYR A 691 -8.08 -27.68 13.84
CA TYR A 691 -7.68 -29.07 14.06
C TYR A 691 -8.70 -30.11 13.61
N TYR A 692 -9.76 -29.69 12.91
CA TYR A 692 -10.86 -30.57 12.56
C TYR A 692 -10.41 -31.69 11.64
N ASP A 693 -9.54 -31.40 10.67
CA ASP A 693 -8.93 -32.40 9.80
C ASP A 693 -8.12 -33.44 10.59
N GLU A 694 -7.32 -33.02 11.58
CA GLU A 694 -6.60 -33.95 12.45
C GLU A 694 -7.55 -34.79 13.31
N ILE A 695 -8.66 -34.21 13.78
CA ILE A 695 -9.65 -34.91 14.61
C ILE A 695 -10.46 -35.90 13.75
N GLU A 696 -10.82 -35.54 12.53
CA GLU A 696 -11.47 -36.44 11.57
C GLU A 696 -10.52 -37.55 11.10
N ALA A 697 -9.23 -37.24 10.90
CA ALA A 697 -8.20 -38.22 10.61
C ALA A 697 -7.99 -39.24 11.75
N LEU A 698 -8.31 -38.85 12.99
CA LEU A 698 -8.39 -39.76 14.14
C LEU A 698 -9.64 -40.66 14.11
N GLY A 699 -10.55 -40.45 13.16
CA GLY A 699 -11.76 -41.24 12.92
C GLY A 699 -12.99 -40.78 13.70
N TYR A 700 -13.02 -39.52 14.13
CA TYR A 700 -14.16 -38.93 14.83
C TYR A 700 -15.05 -38.15 13.84
N ASP A 701 -16.37 -38.30 13.99
CA ASP A 701 -17.38 -37.58 13.20
C ASP A 701 -17.74 -36.30 13.96
N LEU A 702 -17.30 -35.14 13.46
CA LEU A 702 -17.42 -33.86 14.13
C LEU A 702 -18.86 -33.33 14.19
N SER A 703 -19.75 -33.80 13.30
CA SER A 703 -21.16 -33.39 13.26
C SER A 703 -21.98 -33.75 14.51
N GLY A 704 -21.42 -34.57 15.42
CA GLY A 704 -22.07 -35.01 16.66
C GLY A 704 -21.18 -35.00 17.90
N VAL A 705 -20.06 -34.27 17.86
CA VAL A 705 -19.08 -34.19 18.94
C VAL A 705 -19.21 -32.88 19.70
N ASN A 706 -19.09 -32.93 21.03
CA ASN A 706 -19.00 -31.74 21.88
C ASN A 706 -17.59 -31.64 22.50
N ILE A 707 -16.89 -30.53 22.27
CA ILE A 707 -15.53 -30.28 22.78
C ILE A 707 -15.61 -29.48 24.09
N THR A 708 -14.89 -29.94 25.12
CA THR A 708 -14.90 -29.32 26.45
C THR A 708 -13.52 -29.36 27.11
N ASN A 709 -13.31 -28.57 28.17
CA ASN A 709 -12.09 -28.57 28.99
C ASN A 709 -10.80 -28.34 28.19
N VAL A 710 -10.78 -27.29 27.36
CA VAL A 710 -9.65 -26.98 26.49
C VAL A 710 -8.54 -26.26 27.26
N GLN A 711 -7.30 -26.61 26.98
CA GLN A 711 -6.08 -26.03 27.53
C GLN A 711 -5.05 -25.91 26.40
N GLY A 712 -4.68 -24.68 26.04
CA GLY A 712 -3.60 -24.39 25.08
C GLY A 712 -2.30 -23.97 25.78
N TRP A 713 -1.18 -24.26 25.13
CA TRP A 713 0.16 -23.89 25.56
C TRP A 713 1.00 -23.46 24.36
N ASP A 714 1.58 -22.27 24.45
CA ASP A 714 2.48 -21.70 23.44
C ASP A 714 3.90 -21.58 24.04
N GLU A 715 4.88 -21.14 23.25
CA GLU A 715 6.27 -20.90 23.68
C GLU A 715 6.95 -22.12 24.34
N ILE A 716 6.57 -23.32 23.92
CA ILE A 716 7.06 -24.58 24.45
C ILE A 716 8.52 -24.77 24.00
N GLU A 717 9.48 -24.78 24.92
CA GLU A 717 10.87 -25.10 24.62
C GLU A 717 11.01 -26.57 24.21
N SER A 718 10.33 -27.47 24.93
CA SER A 718 10.22 -28.86 24.52
C SER A 718 9.01 -29.57 25.10
N LEU A 719 8.48 -30.53 24.33
CA LEU A 719 7.41 -31.43 24.73
C LEU A 719 7.91 -32.87 24.61
N GLU A 720 7.92 -33.58 25.73
CA GLU A 720 8.24 -35.01 25.80
C GLU A 720 6.97 -35.84 25.90
N LEU A 721 6.64 -36.58 24.85
CA LEU A 721 5.48 -37.46 24.75
C LEU A 721 5.88 -38.94 24.85
N LYS A 722 5.46 -39.60 25.92
CA LYS A 722 5.61 -41.05 26.10
C LYS A 722 4.38 -41.79 25.56
N ASP A 723 4.61 -42.67 24.60
CA ASP A 723 3.63 -43.65 24.15
C ASP A 723 3.85 -44.99 24.86
N HIS A 724 2.97 -45.28 25.82
CA HIS A 724 3.06 -46.52 26.60
C HIS A 724 2.68 -47.78 25.81
N GLN A 725 2.02 -47.65 24.66
CA GLN A 725 1.67 -48.80 23.82
C GLN A 725 2.83 -49.24 22.95
N THR A 726 3.56 -48.29 22.37
CA THR A 726 4.71 -48.60 21.50
C THR A 726 6.04 -48.66 22.25
N GLY A 727 6.09 -48.14 23.48
CA GLY A 727 7.33 -48.00 24.24
C GLY A 727 8.26 -46.94 23.63
N THR A 728 7.69 -45.92 22.98
CA THR A 728 8.43 -44.88 22.29
C THR A 728 8.28 -43.55 23.05
N LEU A 729 9.39 -42.85 23.24
CA LEU A 729 9.43 -41.48 23.70
C LEU A 729 9.64 -40.58 22.48
N TYR A 730 8.69 -39.70 22.21
CA TYR A 730 8.80 -38.64 21.22
C TYR A 730 9.19 -37.35 21.95
N GLN A 731 10.25 -36.70 21.50
CA GLN A 731 10.65 -35.39 21.98
C GLN A 731 10.46 -34.40 20.84
N TYR A 732 9.63 -33.40 21.05
CA TYR A 732 9.41 -32.27 20.18
C TYR A 732 10.18 -31.10 20.79
N THR A 733 11.22 -30.60 20.12
CA THR A 733 11.97 -29.42 20.59
C THR A 733 11.52 -28.20 19.80
N ASN A 734 11.04 -27.16 20.48
CA ASN A 734 10.37 -25.98 19.93
C ASN A 734 9.09 -26.30 19.11
N PRO A 735 8.12 -27.08 19.62
CA PRO A 735 6.78 -27.06 19.03
C PRO A 735 6.15 -25.67 19.20
N ASP A 736 5.40 -25.22 18.21
CA ASP A 736 4.76 -23.89 18.22
C ASP A 736 3.72 -23.81 19.34
N GLU A 737 2.82 -24.79 19.35
CA GLU A 737 1.71 -24.88 20.29
C GLU A 737 1.39 -26.34 20.61
N ALA A 738 0.74 -26.55 21.75
CA ALA A 738 0.08 -27.80 22.07
C ALA A 738 -1.27 -27.53 22.73
N VAL A 739 -2.30 -28.26 22.32
CA VAL A 739 -3.67 -28.06 22.80
C VAL A 739 -4.25 -29.37 23.31
N LEU A 740 -4.77 -29.37 24.54
CA LEU A 740 -5.42 -30.50 25.19
C LEU A 740 -6.89 -30.20 25.43
N PHE A 741 -7.77 -31.05 24.93
CA PHE A 741 -9.21 -30.93 25.12
C PHE A 741 -9.88 -32.27 25.34
N THR A 742 -11.18 -32.25 25.65
CA THR A 742 -12.02 -33.45 25.86
C THR A 742 -13.17 -33.48 24.86
N ILE A 743 -13.17 -34.48 23.99
CA ILE A 743 -14.23 -34.80 23.03
C ILE A 743 -15.28 -35.70 23.70
N ALA A 744 -16.54 -35.29 23.73
CA ALA A 744 -17.68 -36.14 24.07
C ALA A 744 -18.29 -36.74 22.79
N LEU A 745 -18.24 -38.07 22.67
CA LEU A 745 -18.75 -38.82 21.52
C LEU A 745 -20.28 -39.05 21.64
N PRO A 746 -21.00 -39.26 20.52
CA PRO A 746 -22.45 -39.51 20.51
C PRO A 746 -22.92 -40.67 21.41
N ASN A 747 -22.03 -41.63 21.70
CA ASN A 747 -22.30 -42.76 22.59
C ASN A 747 -22.12 -42.43 24.10
N GLY A 748 -21.85 -41.16 24.43
CA GLY A 748 -21.63 -40.65 25.79
C GLY A 748 -20.22 -40.91 26.35
N THR A 749 -19.29 -41.46 25.56
CA THR A 749 -17.89 -41.61 26.01
C THR A 749 -17.08 -40.34 25.76
N GLN A 750 -16.24 -39.98 26.74
CA GLN A 750 -15.33 -38.85 26.64
C GLN A 750 -13.90 -39.31 26.32
N LYS A 751 -13.18 -38.51 25.53
CA LYS A 751 -11.79 -38.75 25.12
C LYS A 751 -10.97 -37.50 25.30
N ARG A 752 -9.84 -37.59 26.01
CA ARG A 752 -8.87 -36.50 26.05
C ARG A 752 -7.95 -36.58 24.84
N VAL A 753 -7.87 -35.50 24.07
CA VAL A 753 -7.06 -35.40 22.85
C VAL A 753 -6.03 -34.32 23.04
N LEU A 754 -4.74 -34.66 22.87
CA LEU A 754 -3.65 -33.70 22.78
C LEU A 754 -3.29 -33.52 21.30
N ILE A 755 -3.27 -32.29 20.83
CA ILE A 755 -2.75 -31.93 19.51
C ILE A 755 -1.44 -31.18 19.71
N ILE A 756 -0.45 -31.51 18.90
CA ILE A 756 0.89 -30.90 18.95
C ILE A 756 1.16 -30.30 17.58
N ASN A 757 1.29 -28.99 17.51
CA ASN A 757 1.75 -28.33 16.28
C ASN A 757 3.28 -28.47 16.20
N LYS A 758 3.74 -29.25 15.21
CA LYS A 758 5.15 -29.61 15.05
C LYS A 758 5.85 -28.80 13.96
N ARG A 759 5.24 -27.72 13.44
CA ARG A 759 5.76 -26.87 12.35
C ARG A 759 7.23 -26.48 12.52
N ASN A 760 7.62 -26.10 13.73
CA ASN A 760 8.99 -25.72 14.07
C ASN A 760 9.72 -26.75 14.96
N ALA A 761 9.10 -27.90 15.20
CA ALA A 761 9.60 -28.86 16.16
C ALA A 761 10.65 -29.80 15.54
N GLU A 762 11.83 -29.87 16.15
CA GLU A 762 12.69 -31.04 15.93
C GLU A 762 12.06 -32.25 16.64
N VAL A 763 11.62 -33.26 15.87
CA VAL A 763 11.02 -34.48 16.41
C VAL A 763 12.07 -35.60 16.54
N LYS A 764 12.34 -36.04 17.76
CA LYS A 764 13.22 -37.18 18.05
C LYS A 764 12.42 -38.31 18.67
N ALA A 765 12.38 -39.46 17.99
CA ALA A 765 11.78 -40.68 18.53
C ALA A 765 12.86 -41.60 19.12
N MET A 766 12.68 -41.99 20.38
CA MET A 766 13.59 -42.87 21.13
C MET A 766 12.83 -44.09 21.63
N LYS A 767 13.35 -45.30 21.38
CA LYS A 767 12.81 -46.52 22.01
C LYS A 767 13.20 -46.56 23.49
N LEU A 768 12.22 -46.70 24.36
CA LEU A 768 12.44 -47.01 25.77
C LEU A 768 12.96 -48.45 25.83
N ASN A 769 14.27 -48.62 26.01
CA ASN A 769 14.84 -49.93 26.28
C ASN A 769 14.38 -50.39 27.67
N ASP A 770 13.88 -51.62 27.75
CA ASP A 770 13.47 -52.33 28.98
C ASP A 770 14.67 -52.60 29.92
N GLU A 771 15.36 -51.57 30.41
CA GLU A 771 16.32 -51.70 31.51
C GLU A 771 16.26 -50.48 32.44
N MET A 772 15.19 -50.38 33.23
CA MET A 772 15.25 -49.74 34.55
C MET A 772 14.71 -50.69 35.62
N ASN A 773 15.49 -51.72 35.90
CA ASN A 773 15.47 -52.40 37.19
C ASN A 773 16.68 -51.94 38.00
N ALA A 774 16.39 -51.34 39.16
CA ALA A 774 17.22 -51.22 40.36
C ALA A 774 18.58 -50.50 40.26
N MET A 775 18.63 -49.26 40.77
CA MET A 775 19.74 -48.85 41.63
C MET A 775 19.24 -48.10 42.87
N SER A 776 19.26 -48.84 43.98
CA SER A 776 19.36 -48.30 45.32
C SER A 776 20.82 -47.96 45.59
N THR A 777 21.12 -46.72 45.95
CA THR A 777 22.12 -46.41 46.98
C THR A 777 21.74 -45.10 47.65
N GLY A 778 21.52 -45.18 48.96
CA GLY A 778 21.26 -44.01 49.79
C GLY A 778 22.51 -43.18 50.02
N VAL A 779 22.28 -41.89 50.21
CA VAL A 779 23.08 -41.06 51.11
C VAL A 779 22.08 -40.19 51.86
N THR A 780 22.12 -40.33 53.18
CA THR A 780 21.49 -39.43 54.15
C THR A 780 22.08 -38.05 54.01
N ASP A 781 21.24 -37.04 53.83
CA ASP A 781 21.51 -35.75 54.48
C ASP A 781 20.23 -35.17 55.08
N LYS A 782 20.41 -34.70 56.31
CA LYS A 782 19.39 -34.11 57.17
C LYS A 782 19.31 -32.62 56.90
N ASP A 783 18.13 -32.09 57.25
CA ASP A 783 17.80 -30.68 57.42
C ASP A 783 17.47 -29.94 56.12
N VAL A 784 16.18 -29.75 55.84
CA VAL A 784 15.50 -28.43 55.77
C VAL A 784 13.96 -28.65 55.88
N ASN A 785 13.32 -27.73 56.59
CA ASN A 785 11.92 -27.69 57.02
C ASN A 785 10.86 -27.96 55.94
N ALA A 786 9.91 -28.82 56.28
CA ALA A 786 8.59 -28.88 55.65
C ALA A 786 7.63 -27.88 56.34
N SER A 787 7.02 -27.00 55.56
CA SER A 787 5.75 -26.35 55.92
C SER A 787 4.84 -26.28 54.70
N ASN A 788 3.74 -27.03 54.80
CA ASN A 788 2.44 -26.87 54.11
C ASN A 788 2.41 -26.65 52.59
N MET A 789 2.35 -27.75 51.83
CA MET A 789 1.55 -27.80 50.60
C MET A 789 0.40 -28.80 50.80
N THR A 790 -0.82 -28.29 50.75
CA THR A 790 -2.06 -29.07 50.66
C THR A 790 -2.20 -29.47 49.19
N THR A 791 -1.84 -30.69 48.84
CA THR A 791 -2.17 -31.23 47.52
C THR A 791 -3.61 -31.72 47.55
N ASN A 792 -4.48 -31.05 46.77
CA ASN A 792 -5.75 -31.62 46.34
C ASN A 792 -5.44 -32.75 45.35
N ALA A 793 -5.14 -33.93 45.87
CA ALA A 793 -5.05 -35.13 45.07
C ALA A 793 -6.46 -35.53 44.63
N THR A 794 -6.82 -35.25 43.38
CA THR A 794 -7.96 -35.86 42.73
C THR A 794 -7.75 -37.37 42.69
N ALA A 795 -8.67 -38.10 43.33
CA ALA A 795 -8.61 -39.54 43.43
C ALA A 795 -8.92 -40.20 42.07
N GLY A 796 -7.98 -40.98 41.56
CA GLY A 796 -8.29 -42.14 40.70
C GLY A 796 -8.14 -41.98 39.19
N ILE A 797 -6.95 -41.61 38.69
CA ILE A 797 -6.56 -41.95 37.31
C ILE A 797 -5.72 -43.23 37.34
N GLY A 798 -6.40 -44.37 37.24
CA GLY A 798 -5.76 -45.69 37.26
C GLY A 798 -5.30 -46.10 35.87
N LYS A 799 -4.01 -46.44 35.72
CA LYS A 799 -3.42 -47.47 34.81
C LYS A 799 -3.91 -47.57 33.34
N LYS A 800 -4.60 -46.57 32.78
CA LYS A 800 -5.22 -46.64 31.44
C LYS A 800 -4.85 -45.50 30.48
N ALA A 801 -4.13 -44.47 30.92
CA ALA A 801 -3.67 -43.42 30.00
C ALA A 801 -2.75 -44.03 28.93
N LYS A 802 -3.09 -43.80 27.66
CA LYS A 802 -2.35 -44.33 26.52
C LYS A 802 -1.04 -43.54 26.32
N TYR A 803 -1.10 -42.26 26.62
CA TYR A 803 0.00 -41.32 26.47
C TYR A 803 0.18 -40.46 27.72
N GLU A 804 1.42 -40.02 27.92
CA GLU A 804 1.84 -39.09 28.97
C GLU A 804 2.74 -38.02 28.32
N ALA A 805 2.42 -36.72 28.46
CA ALA A 805 3.28 -35.63 27.99
C ALA A 805 3.83 -34.79 29.14
N THR A 806 5.05 -34.31 28.97
CA THR A 806 5.71 -33.32 29.83
C THR A 806 6.07 -32.10 28.99
N LEU A 807 5.60 -30.92 29.39
CA LEU A 807 5.91 -29.64 28.72
C LEU A 807 6.98 -28.88 29.51
N ILE A 808 7.92 -28.27 28.79
CA ILE A 808 8.98 -27.41 29.31
C ILE A 808 8.90 -26.09 28.54
N PHE A 809 8.77 -24.97 29.25
CA PHE A 809 8.63 -23.62 28.68
C PHE A 809 9.96 -22.86 28.70
N ARG A 810 10.16 -21.94 27.74
CA ARG A 810 11.37 -21.10 27.68
C ARG A 810 11.42 -20.16 28.89
N ASN A 811 12.59 -20.02 29.49
CA ASN A 811 12.79 -19.26 30.72
C ASN A 811 13.17 -17.80 30.40
N GLU A 812 12.21 -16.95 30.02
CA GLU A 812 12.38 -15.50 29.88
C GLU A 812 11.26 -14.69 30.54
N THR A 813 11.53 -13.40 30.74
CA THR A 813 11.12 -12.57 31.89
C THR A 813 9.72 -11.95 31.90
N GLU A 814 8.74 -12.39 31.11
CA GLU A 814 7.37 -11.83 31.14
C GLU A 814 6.31 -12.93 31.15
N GLY A 815 5.18 -12.68 31.83
CA GLY A 815 4.25 -13.71 32.31
C GLY A 815 3.64 -14.59 31.22
N VAL A 816 3.70 -15.91 31.43
CA VAL A 816 3.00 -16.94 30.65
C VAL A 816 1.52 -16.59 30.54
N LYS A 817 1.05 -16.31 29.31
CA LYS A 817 -0.39 -16.19 29.02
C LYS A 817 -0.97 -17.60 28.97
N THR A 818 -1.90 -17.88 29.88
CA THR A 818 -2.73 -19.09 29.83
C THR A 818 -4.07 -18.70 29.21
N LEU A 819 -4.57 -19.47 28.24
CA LEU A 819 -5.88 -19.29 27.60
C LEU A 819 -7.07 -19.61 28.53
N SER A 820 -6.88 -19.61 29.86
CA SER A 820 -7.91 -19.95 30.83
C SER A 820 -8.51 -18.68 31.46
N THR A 821 -9.83 -18.66 31.67
CA THR A 821 -10.56 -17.56 32.33
C THR A 821 -10.36 -17.49 33.85
N GLU A 822 -9.48 -18.29 34.46
CA GLU A 822 -9.20 -18.23 35.90
C GLU A 822 -7.85 -17.56 36.21
N ALA A 823 -7.88 -16.54 37.07
CA ALA A 823 -6.71 -15.74 37.43
C ALA A 823 -5.68 -16.55 38.24
N VAL A 824 -4.46 -16.68 37.70
CA VAL A 824 -3.29 -17.24 38.40
C VAL A 824 -2.41 -16.11 38.95
N SER A 825 -2.10 -16.12 40.26
CA SER A 825 -1.29 -15.08 40.89
C SER A 825 0.21 -15.27 40.60
N SER A 826 0.83 -14.26 40.00
CA SER A 826 2.25 -14.25 39.65
C SER A 826 3.16 -13.93 40.85
N SER A 827 3.81 -14.94 41.43
CA SER A 827 5.15 -14.79 42.03
C SER A 827 5.75 -16.15 42.37
N GLU A 828 6.63 -16.68 41.51
CA GLU A 828 7.90 -17.34 41.84
C GLU A 828 8.49 -18.01 40.57
N THR A 829 9.72 -17.65 40.21
CA THR A 829 10.48 -18.26 39.10
C THR A 829 10.86 -19.69 39.47
N SER A 830 10.07 -20.66 39.00
CA SER A 830 10.40 -22.08 38.96
C SER A 830 10.08 -22.61 37.57
N THR A 831 10.90 -23.52 37.04
CA THR A 831 10.61 -24.25 35.80
C THR A 831 9.32 -25.03 35.97
N GLU A 832 8.19 -24.48 35.53
CA GLU A 832 6.91 -25.17 35.60
C GLU A 832 6.94 -26.36 34.66
N THR A 833 6.85 -27.55 35.25
CA THR A 833 6.79 -28.81 34.53
C THR A 833 5.36 -29.33 34.65
N SER A 834 4.59 -29.23 33.57
CA SER A 834 3.20 -29.71 33.53
C SER A 834 3.17 -31.14 33.01
N LEU A 835 2.64 -32.07 33.82
CA LEU A 835 2.47 -33.48 33.45
C LEU A 835 1.02 -33.72 33.02
N LEU A 836 0.82 -34.12 31.77
CA LEU A 836 -0.50 -34.33 31.16
C LEU A 836 -0.71 -35.80 30.78
N THR A 837 -1.93 -36.30 30.95
CA THR A 837 -2.32 -37.66 30.54
C THR A 837 -3.57 -37.63 29.67
N PHE A 838 -3.56 -38.35 28.54
CA PHE A 838 -4.64 -38.29 27.54
C PHE A 838 -4.77 -39.60 26.77
N ASP A 839 -5.89 -39.72 26.04
CA ASP A 839 -6.30 -40.94 25.35
C ASP A 839 -5.76 -41.01 23.92
N VAL A 840 -5.64 -39.85 23.25
CA VAL A 840 -5.27 -39.74 21.84
C VAL A 840 -4.31 -38.57 21.64
N VAL A 841 -3.41 -38.72 20.66
CA VAL A 841 -2.52 -37.65 20.19
C VAL A 841 -2.69 -37.51 18.69
N ALA A 842 -2.80 -36.27 18.22
CA ALA A 842 -2.53 -35.91 16.84
C ALA A 842 -1.34 -34.95 16.78
N THR A 843 -0.69 -34.88 15.62
CA THR A 843 0.30 -33.86 15.32
C THR A 843 -0.15 -33.12 14.10
N SER A 844 -0.18 -31.80 14.16
CA SER A 844 -0.45 -30.95 13.01
C SER A 844 0.88 -30.39 12.47
N GLU A 845 1.03 -30.35 11.15
CA GLU A 845 2.06 -29.54 10.47
C GLU A 845 1.48 -28.21 9.99
N ASP A 846 0.19 -27.99 10.24
CA ASP A 846 -0.53 -26.91 9.61
C ASP A 846 -0.04 -25.56 10.11
N ILE A 847 0.02 -24.67 9.15
CA ILE A 847 0.35 -23.28 9.33
C ILE A 847 -0.90 -22.70 9.98
N ASP A 848 -0.79 -22.10 11.17
CA ASP A 848 -1.73 -21.03 11.54
C ASP A 848 -1.74 -20.09 10.34
N GLU A 849 -2.77 -20.16 9.52
CA GLU A 849 -3.17 -19.04 8.71
C GLU A 849 -3.76 -18.07 9.73
N ASP A 850 -3.03 -16.98 9.99
CA ASP A 850 -3.50 -15.98 10.94
C ASP A 850 -4.78 -15.37 10.33
N ASP A 851 -5.95 -15.78 10.82
CA ASP A 851 -7.21 -15.42 10.21
C ASP A 851 -7.53 -13.93 10.43
N ALA A 852 -8.15 -13.32 9.43
CA ALA A 852 -8.62 -11.95 9.48
C ALA A 852 -9.93 -11.74 8.71
N GLU A 853 -10.60 -10.65 9.05
CA GLU A 853 -11.82 -10.17 8.43
C GLU A 853 -11.61 -8.76 7.88
N ILE A 854 -12.20 -8.47 6.72
CA ILE A 854 -12.28 -7.11 6.18
C ILE A 854 -13.67 -6.77 5.66
N TRP A 855 -14.06 -5.51 5.83
CA TRP A 855 -15.30 -4.96 5.28
C TRP A 855 -14.98 -3.89 4.24
N PHE A 856 -15.60 -3.97 3.07
CA PHE A 856 -15.25 -3.14 1.94
C PHE A 856 -16.47 -2.66 1.12
N LEU A 857 -16.24 -1.67 0.27
CA LEU A 857 -17.19 -1.19 -0.74
C LEU A 857 -16.44 -0.89 -2.04
N ILE A 858 -16.91 -1.48 -3.14
CA ILE A 858 -16.46 -1.21 -4.50
C ILE A 858 -17.49 -0.31 -5.19
N LYS A 859 -17.03 0.82 -5.72
CA LYS A 859 -17.85 1.80 -6.42
C LYS A 859 -17.24 2.10 -7.79
N LEU A 860 -18.10 2.31 -8.80
CA LEU A 860 -17.70 2.82 -10.11
C LEU A 860 -17.72 4.35 -10.15
N ASN A 861 -17.01 4.93 -11.11
CA ASN A 861 -17.18 6.35 -11.41
C ASN A 861 -18.66 6.65 -11.67
N ASP A 862 -19.14 7.67 -10.99
CA ASP A 862 -20.47 8.20 -11.19
C ASP A 862 -20.31 9.68 -11.53
N ALA A 863 -21.02 10.10 -12.58
CA ALA A 863 -20.70 11.32 -13.33
C ALA A 863 -21.09 12.60 -12.56
N ASP A 864 -22.09 12.52 -11.69
CA ASP A 864 -22.52 13.63 -10.84
C ASP A 864 -22.18 13.46 -9.35
N GLY A 865 -21.53 12.34 -9.01
CA GLY A 865 -20.93 12.06 -7.72
C GLY A 865 -21.94 11.63 -6.66
N ASP A 866 -23.09 11.12 -7.08
CA ASP A 866 -24.24 10.81 -6.23
C ASP A 866 -24.32 9.35 -5.78
N GLY A 867 -23.32 8.53 -6.09
CA GLY A 867 -23.27 7.13 -5.67
C GLY A 867 -23.96 6.14 -6.58
N ILE A 868 -24.75 6.59 -7.56
CA ILE A 868 -25.47 5.71 -8.47
C ILE A 868 -24.75 5.69 -9.82
N PRO A 869 -24.15 4.56 -10.24
CA PRO A 869 -23.51 4.50 -11.54
C PRO A 869 -24.53 4.73 -12.66
N PHE A 870 -24.18 5.54 -13.65
CA PHE A 870 -25.12 5.94 -14.70
C PHE A 870 -25.83 4.82 -15.44
N TYR A 871 -25.19 3.66 -15.66
CA TYR A 871 -25.92 2.58 -16.33
C TYR A 871 -27.09 2.10 -15.46
N LYS A 872 -26.90 2.12 -14.14
CA LYS A 872 -27.91 1.75 -13.15
C LYS A 872 -29.00 2.80 -13.11
N GLU A 873 -28.67 4.09 -13.21
CA GLU A 873 -29.66 5.15 -13.37
C GLU A 873 -30.55 4.94 -14.62
N LEU A 874 -29.96 4.53 -15.75
CA LEU A 874 -30.72 4.21 -16.97
C LEU A 874 -31.62 2.98 -16.79
N GLU A 875 -31.12 1.95 -16.10
CA GLU A 875 -31.87 0.73 -15.80
C GLU A 875 -33.04 1.01 -14.86
N LEU A 876 -32.80 1.70 -13.74
CA LEU A 876 -33.83 2.09 -12.76
C LEU A 876 -34.91 2.93 -13.42
N ASN A 877 -34.55 3.89 -14.28
CA ASN A 877 -35.53 4.65 -15.06
C ASN A 877 -36.42 3.75 -15.93
N LYS A 878 -35.83 2.73 -16.56
CA LYS A 878 -36.56 1.78 -17.41
C LYS A 878 -37.47 0.87 -16.58
N GLU A 879 -37.00 0.36 -15.45
CA GLU A 879 -37.77 -0.47 -14.52
C GLU A 879 -38.98 0.30 -13.96
N LEU A 880 -38.76 1.54 -13.58
CA LEU A 880 -39.78 2.42 -13.01
C LEU A 880 -40.69 3.06 -14.05
N GLY A 881 -40.31 3.02 -15.32
CA GLY A 881 -40.99 3.75 -16.39
C GLY A 881 -41.00 5.27 -16.16
N THR A 882 -39.93 5.81 -15.56
CA THR A 882 -39.76 7.23 -15.27
C THR A 882 -38.41 7.74 -15.77
N ASN A 883 -38.19 9.06 -15.70
CA ASN A 883 -36.87 9.69 -15.93
C ASN A 883 -36.47 10.44 -14.64
N ARG A 884 -36.59 9.77 -13.49
CA ARG A 884 -36.27 10.38 -12.20
C ARG A 884 -34.81 10.22 -11.81
N PHE A 885 -34.18 9.14 -12.24
CA PHE A 885 -32.74 8.95 -12.13
C PHE A 885 -32.08 9.75 -13.26
N SER A 886 -31.13 10.60 -12.97
CA SER A 886 -30.56 11.50 -13.95
C SER A 886 -29.07 11.62 -13.72
N PRO A 887 -28.23 11.20 -14.69
CA PRO A 887 -26.77 11.22 -14.54
C PRO A 887 -26.08 12.58 -14.53
N SER A 888 -26.85 13.62 -14.24
CA SER A 888 -26.46 15.02 -14.18
C SER A 888 -27.07 15.73 -12.97
N ILE A 889 -27.80 15.01 -12.12
CA ILE A 889 -28.54 15.53 -10.98
C ILE A 889 -28.39 14.51 -9.85
N ASN A 890 -27.79 14.95 -8.75
CA ASN A 890 -27.69 14.15 -7.55
C ASN A 890 -29.10 13.72 -7.05
N ASP A 891 -29.41 12.44 -7.20
CA ASP A 891 -30.64 11.79 -6.77
C ASP A 891 -30.40 10.59 -5.82
N ALA A 892 -29.13 10.40 -5.43
CA ALA A 892 -28.64 9.61 -4.31
C ALA A 892 -29.53 9.53 -3.06
N TYR A 893 -30.03 10.71 -2.66
CA TYR A 893 -30.76 10.94 -1.41
C TYR A 893 -32.28 10.85 -1.60
N GLY A 894 -32.74 10.55 -2.82
CA GLY A 894 -34.13 10.16 -3.04
C GLY A 894 -34.42 8.83 -2.35
N ASP A 895 -35.69 8.59 -2.07
CA ASP A 895 -36.26 7.34 -1.54
C ASP A 895 -37.47 7.07 -2.44
N TYR A 896 -37.21 6.40 -3.57
CA TYR A 896 -38.14 6.42 -4.69
C TYR A 896 -39.39 5.56 -4.42
N ASP A 897 -39.18 4.40 -3.83
CA ASP A 897 -40.18 3.41 -3.44
C ASP A 897 -40.80 3.73 -2.06
N GLY A 898 -40.15 4.59 -1.27
CA GLY A 898 -40.68 5.23 -0.08
C GLY A 898 -40.49 4.38 1.19
N ASP A 899 -39.51 3.48 1.22
CA ASP A 899 -39.28 2.57 2.35
C ASP A 899 -38.42 3.18 3.47
N GLY A 900 -37.88 4.37 3.23
CA GLY A 900 -37.08 5.16 4.17
C GLY A 900 -35.57 4.98 4.02
N VAL A 901 -35.09 4.20 3.05
CA VAL A 901 -33.68 4.05 2.69
C VAL A 901 -33.38 4.91 1.45
N PRO A 902 -32.25 5.66 1.40
CA PRO A 902 -31.90 6.39 0.19
C PRO A 902 -31.47 5.46 -0.96
N ASN A 903 -31.84 5.81 -2.20
CA ASN A 903 -31.55 5.04 -3.42
C ASN A 903 -30.08 4.57 -3.51
N SER A 904 -29.14 5.48 -3.24
CA SER A 904 -27.69 5.15 -3.29
C SER A 904 -27.28 4.12 -2.23
N VAL A 905 -27.91 4.17 -1.05
CA VAL A 905 -27.65 3.24 0.05
C VAL A 905 -28.21 1.89 -0.28
N GLU A 906 -29.47 1.83 -0.73
CA GLU A 906 -30.11 0.59 -1.18
C GLU A 906 -29.23 -0.14 -2.17
N LEU A 907 -28.74 0.56 -3.20
CA LEU A 907 -27.78 -0.03 -4.14
C LEU A 907 -26.60 -0.61 -3.39
N PHE A 908 -25.85 0.19 -2.62
CA PHE A 908 -24.65 -0.30 -1.92
C PHE A 908 -24.89 -1.55 -1.08
N ILE A 909 -26.06 -1.72 -0.48
CA ILE A 909 -26.39 -2.89 0.35
C ILE A 909 -27.09 -4.01 -0.42
N GLY A 910 -27.14 -3.94 -1.75
CA GLY A 910 -27.73 -4.98 -2.61
C GLY A 910 -29.24 -4.98 -2.71
N LYS A 911 -29.87 -3.85 -2.41
CA LYS A 911 -31.32 -3.64 -2.48
C LYS A 911 -31.70 -2.88 -3.75
N ASP A 912 -32.96 -2.96 -4.12
CA ASP A 912 -33.47 -2.38 -5.37
C ASP A 912 -34.24 -1.08 -5.08
N PRO A 913 -33.72 0.11 -5.45
CA PRO A 913 -34.41 1.40 -5.26
C PRO A 913 -35.80 1.51 -5.90
N ALA A 914 -36.17 0.55 -6.76
CA ALA A 914 -37.49 0.46 -7.34
C ALA A 914 -38.49 -0.37 -6.52
N LYS A 915 -38.04 -1.09 -5.48
CA LYS A 915 -38.83 -2.01 -4.67
C LYS A 915 -38.65 -1.73 -3.18
N ARG A 916 -39.76 -1.76 -2.46
CA ARG A 916 -39.76 -1.74 -0.99
C ARG A 916 -39.26 -3.06 -0.47
N ASP A 917 -37.96 -3.30 -0.44
CA ASP A 917 -37.36 -4.55 0.02
C ASP A 917 -36.45 -4.38 1.25
N ILE A 918 -36.49 -3.20 1.86
CA ILE A 918 -35.88 -2.90 3.15
C ILE A 918 -36.72 -1.87 3.94
N LEU A 919 -36.54 -1.78 5.27
CA LEU A 919 -37.17 -0.74 6.09
C LEU A 919 -36.13 0.24 6.62
N GLY A 920 -36.23 1.52 6.23
CA GLY A 920 -35.41 2.59 6.76
C GLY A 920 -35.95 3.21 8.06
N ILE A 921 -35.19 3.09 9.14
CA ILE A 921 -35.56 3.60 10.46
C ILE A 921 -34.93 4.98 10.70
N GLU A 922 -35.78 6.01 10.76
CA GLU A 922 -35.40 7.35 11.24
C GLU A 922 -35.58 7.50 12.76
N LEU A 923 -34.54 7.92 13.50
CA LEU A 923 -34.61 8.15 14.95
C LEU A 923 -34.30 9.60 15.36
N ASN A 924 -35.10 10.12 16.28
CA ASN A 924 -34.83 11.36 17.01
C ASN A 924 -34.15 11.03 18.34
N ILE A 925 -32.93 11.50 18.56
CA ILE A 925 -32.13 11.17 19.74
C ILE A 925 -31.85 12.43 20.54
N SER A 926 -32.17 12.43 21.82
CA SER A 926 -31.87 13.55 22.72
C SER A 926 -31.04 13.07 23.89
N VAL A 927 -29.95 13.79 24.15
CA VAL A 927 -28.98 13.50 25.22
C VAL A 927 -29.13 14.51 26.34
N GLU A 928 -29.07 14.04 27.59
CA GLU A 928 -29.38 14.84 28.78
C GLU A 928 -28.35 15.94 29.09
N TRP A 929 -27.09 15.74 28.70
CA TRP A 929 -26.00 16.68 28.90
C TRP A 929 -25.56 17.34 27.58
N THR A 930 -24.75 18.40 27.67
CA THR A 930 -24.07 18.97 26.50
C THR A 930 -22.93 18.07 26.07
N MET A 931 -22.96 17.55 24.84
CA MET A 931 -22.01 16.53 24.39
C MET A 931 -20.65 17.14 24.02
N SER A 932 -19.58 16.48 24.46
CA SER A 932 -18.25 16.71 23.91
C SER A 932 -18.13 16.14 22.48
N GLU A 933 -17.13 16.56 21.69
CA GLU A 933 -16.89 15.94 20.37
C GLU A 933 -16.57 14.44 20.46
N GLU A 934 -16.01 14.00 21.58
CA GLU A 934 -15.75 12.59 21.84
C GLU A 934 -17.04 11.83 22.18
N ASP A 935 -17.93 12.42 22.98
CA ASP A 935 -19.25 11.84 23.28
C ASP A 935 -20.04 11.64 21.98
N LYS A 936 -20.00 12.63 21.08
CA LYS A 936 -20.65 12.56 19.76
C LYS A 936 -20.12 11.39 18.93
N LYS A 937 -18.81 11.19 18.86
CA LYS A 937 -18.19 10.06 18.15
C LYS A 937 -18.61 8.72 18.77
N ASN A 938 -18.56 8.63 20.09
CA ASN A 938 -18.89 7.42 20.83
C ASN A 938 -20.37 7.05 20.70
N LEU A 939 -21.28 8.03 20.80
CA LEU A 939 -22.70 7.82 20.58
C LEU A 939 -22.99 7.35 19.15
N ILE A 940 -22.41 8.01 18.13
CA ILE A 940 -22.56 7.59 16.74
C ILE A 940 -22.04 6.19 16.52
N TYR A 941 -20.85 5.86 17.04
CA TYR A 941 -20.31 4.51 16.94
C TYR A 941 -21.29 3.47 17.50
N SER A 942 -21.85 3.68 18.70
CA SER A 942 -22.80 2.72 19.26
C SER A 942 -24.13 2.66 18.50
N ILE A 943 -24.62 3.76 17.93
CA ILE A 943 -25.80 3.73 17.05
C ILE A 943 -25.52 2.96 15.76
N ARG A 944 -24.32 3.09 15.19
CA ARG A 944 -23.90 2.32 14.00
C ARG A 944 -23.88 0.82 14.30
N ARG A 945 -23.37 0.43 15.47
CA ARG A 945 -23.45 -0.96 15.97
C ARG A 945 -24.89 -1.42 16.13
N ALA A 946 -25.76 -0.60 16.70
CA ALA A 946 -27.19 -0.90 16.77
C ALA A 946 -27.81 -1.11 15.38
N SER A 947 -27.42 -0.31 14.38
CA SER A 947 -27.91 -0.49 13.01
C SER A 947 -27.42 -1.77 12.35
N GLY A 948 -26.14 -2.12 12.53
CA GLY A 948 -25.59 -3.39 12.03
C GLY A 948 -26.31 -4.57 12.67
N PHE A 949 -26.43 -4.54 13.99
CA PHE A 949 -27.21 -5.53 14.73
C PHE A 949 -28.65 -5.64 14.22
N ILE A 950 -29.33 -4.50 13.96
CA ILE A 950 -30.70 -4.46 13.43
C ILE A 950 -30.79 -5.09 12.03
N TYR A 951 -29.80 -4.85 11.20
CA TYR A 951 -29.73 -5.39 9.84
C TYR A 951 -29.50 -6.89 9.86
N ASP A 952 -28.56 -7.38 10.67
CA ASP A 952 -28.25 -8.81 10.79
C ASP A 952 -29.45 -9.62 11.28
N TYR A 953 -30.09 -9.21 12.38
CA TYR A 953 -31.20 -9.99 12.95
C TYR A 953 -32.48 -9.91 12.11
N THR A 954 -32.60 -8.90 11.24
CA THR A 954 -33.67 -8.84 10.23
C THR A 954 -33.23 -9.38 8.89
N ASP A 955 -32.10 -10.07 8.77
CA ASP A 955 -31.64 -10.68 7.51
C ASP A 955 -31.59 -9.67 6.35
N GLY A 956 -31.12 -8.47 6.68
CA GLY A 956 -30.99 -7.35 5.75
C GLY A 956 -32.28 -6.62 5.39
N TYR A 957 -33.39 -6.83 6.10
CA TYR A 957 -34.69 -6.22 5.78
C TYR A 957 -35.03 -4.96 6.60
N ALA A 958 -34.13 -4.49 7.47
CA ALA A 958 -34.27 -3.20 8.13
C ALA A 958 -32.91 -2.61 8.56
N MET A 959 -32.80 -1.28 8.59
CA MET A 959 -31.62 -0.59 9.12
C MET A 959 -31.95 0.81 9.67
N ILE A 960 -31.05 1.38 10.47
CA ILE A 960 -31.15 2.79 10.88
C ILE A 960 -30.53 3.65 9.78
N THR A 961 -31.38 4.36 9.04
CA THR A 961 -30.94 5.17 7.89
C THR A 961 -30.64 6.61 8.27
N LYS A 962 -31.35 7.14 9.27
CA LYS A 962 -31.27 8.56 9.62
C LYS A 962 -31.38 8.77 11.11
N VAL A 963 -30.52 9.61 11.66
CA VAL A 963 -30.63 10.07 13.05
C VAL A 963 -30.51 11.59 13.15
N ASN A 964 -31.43 12.17 13.90
CA ASN A 964 -31.38 13.57 14.31
C ASN A 964 -30.98 13.62 15.77
N ILE A 965 -29.82 14.22 16.08
CA ILE A 965 -29.25 14.19 17.43
C ILE A 965 -29.22 15.58 18.04
N TRP A 966 -29.77 15.68 19.26
CA TRP A 966 -29.76 16.87 20.09
C TRP A 966 -29.10 16.58 21.44
N ASP A 967 -28.42 17.57 21.99
CA ASP A 967 -27.85 17.53 23.34
C ASP A 967 -28.55 18.55 24.27
N ASP A 968 -28.16 18.57 25.54
CA ASP A 968 -28.72 19.47 26.57
C ASP A 968 -30.25 19.36 26.69
N LYS A 969 -30.79 18.14 26.55
CA LYS A 969 -32.24 17.82 26.51
C LYS A 969 -33.03 18.60 25.47
N ARG A 970 -32.40 19.16 24.44
CA ARG A 970 -33.14 19.80 23.35
C ARG A 970 -33.97 18.73 22.63
N ASN A 971 -35.24 19.03 22.36
CA ASN A 971 -36.19 18.10 21.73
C ASN A 971 -36.44 16.78 22.50
N TRP A 972 -36.19 16.76 23.82
CA TRP A 972 -36.42 15.59 24.68
C TRP A 972 -37.80 14.95 24.53
N ASP A 973 -38.85 15.78 24.50
CA ASP A 973 -40.25 15.31 24.43
C ASP A 973 -40.60 14.63 23.09
N ILE A 974 -39.85 14.91 22.02
CA ILE A 974 -40.09 14.30 20.70
C ILE A 974 -39.07 13.22 20.35
N ALA A 975 -38.02 13.04 21.17
CA ALA A 975 -36.96 12.06 20.93
C ALA A 975 -37.47 10.61 21.02
N ASP A 976 -37.26 9.81 19.98
CA ASP A 976 -37.44 8.36 19.97
C ASP A 976 -36.50 7.70 21.00
N VAL A 977 -35.24 8.16 21.10
CA VAL A 977 -34.25 7.67 22.08
C VAL A 977 -33.84 8.81 23.03
N ARG A 978 -33.89 8.55 24.33
CA ARG A 978 -33.47 9.47 25.38
C ARG A 978 -32.27 8.90 26.11
N VAL A 979 -31.13 9.57 25.95
CA VAL A 979 -29.89 9.19 26.62
C VAL A 979 -29.73 9.99 27.90
N HIS A 980 -29.77 9.29 29.03
CA HIS A 980 -29.74 9.89 30.37
C HIS A 980 -28.32 10.02 30.92
N ASP A 981 -28.05 11.13 31.60
CA ASP A 981 -26.80 11.37 32.35
C ASP A 981 -26.86 10.58 33.66
N THR A 982 -26.51 9.30 33.60
CA THR A 982 -26.51 8.42 34.76
C THR A 982 -25.13 7.80 34.95
N THR A 983 -24.61 7.88 36.17
CA THR A 983 -23.47 7.08 36.62
C THR A 983 -23.82 5.59 36.63
N TRP A 984 -22.81 4.70 36.55
CA TRP A 984 -22.92 3.23 36.68
C TRP A 984 -24.09 2.77 37.58
N GLN A 985 -25.13 2.20 36.97
CA GLN A 985 -26.30 1.71 37.68
C GLN A 985 -26.26 0.19 37.82
N ILE A 986 -26.52 -0.31 39.03
CA ILE A 986 -26.62 -1.74 39.35
C ILE A 986 -28.10 -2.13 39.36
N PRO A 987 -28.57 -3.14 38.60
CA PRO A 987 -29.93 -3.63 38.69
C PRO A 987 -30.14 -4.25 40.07
N GLN A 988 -30.93 -3.58 40.91
CA GLN A 988 -31.41 -4.19 42.15
C GLN A 988 -32.60 -5.11 41.84
N ILE A 989 -32.68 -6.20 42.61
CA ILE A 989 -33.47 -7.43 42.40
C ILE A 989 -35.00 -7.22 42.54
N SER A 990 -35.51 -6.02 42.33
CA SER A 990 -36.94 -5.76 42.22
C SER A 990 -37.17 -4.75 41.11
N ASP A 991 -37.91 -5.15 40.08
CA ASP A 991 -38.25 -4.42 38.84
C ASP A 991 -39.00 -3.09 39.05
N LEU A 992 -38.87 -2.43 40.20
CA LEU A 992 -39.82 -1.43 40.66
C LEU A 992 -39.30 0.01 40.78
N LEU A 993 -38.00 0.33 40.76
CA LEU A 993 -37.62 1.66 41.31
C LEU A 993 -36.37 2.41 40.78
N TYR A 994 -35.74 2.08 39.65
CA TYR A 994 -34.64 2.96 39.17
C TYR A 994 -34.80 3.54 37.76
N PRO A 995 -34.85 4.88 37.61
CA PRO A 995 -34.70 5.54 36.32
C PRO A 995 -33.27 5.31 35.82
N GLY A 996 -33.13 4.62 34.68
CA GLY A 996 -31.85 4.45 34.00
C GLY A 996 -31.53 3.06 33.45
N TRP A 997 -32.32 2.01 33.67
CA TRP A 997 -32.10 0.75 32.91
C TRP A 997 -32.61 0.90 31.47
N PRO A 998 -31.93 0.33 30.45
CA PRO A 998 -32.45 0.23 29.09
C PRO A 998 -33.89 -0.27 29.08
N LYS A 999 -34.78 0.49 28.43
CA LYS A 999 -36.20 0.12 28.34
C LYS A 999 -36.89 0.82 27.19
N SER A 1000 -37.72 0.09 26.49
CA SER A 1000 -38.51 0.57 25.36
C SER A 1000 -40.01 0.42 25.57
N ILE A 1001 -40.78 1.22 24.84
CA ILE A 1001 -42.21 1.04 24.68
C ILE A 1001 -42.44 0.20 23.43
N VAL A 1002 -43.00 -1.00 23.62
CA VAL A 1002 -43.28 -1.96 22.53
C VAL A 1002 -44.15 -1.30 21.46
N GLY A 1003 -43.66 -1.21 20.23
CA GLY A 1003 -44.35 -0.54 19.12
C GLY A 1003 -44.33 0.98 19.14
N GLY A 1004 -43.48 1.57 19.99
CA GLY A 1004 -43.39 3.01 20.21
C GLY A 1004 -43.08 3.81 18.94
N TYR A 1005 -42.30 3.25 18.02
CA TYR A 1005 -41.94 3.89 16.75
C TYR A 1005 -43.19 4.32 15.96
N TRP A 1006 -44.14 3.39 15.81
CA TRP A 1006 -45.37 3.57 15.06
C TRP A 1006 -46.37 4.44 15.81
N MET A 1007 -46.54 4.21 17.12
CA MET A 1007 -47.43 5.04 17.95
C MET A 1007 -47.03 6.52 17.91
N LYS A 1008 -45.73 6.80 17.92
CA LYS A 1008 -45.21 8.18 17.90
C LYS A 1008 -45.46 8.88 16.58
N ARG A 1009 -45.52 8.15 15.48
CA ARG A 1009 -45.82 8.67 14.13
C ARG A 1009 -47.32 8.71 13.83
N ASP A 1010 -48.15 7.97 14.58
CA ASP A 1010 -49.59 7.94 14.36
C ASP A 1010 -50.28 9.29 14.70
N PRO A 1011 -51.18 9.80 13.84
CA PRO A 1011 -51.90 11.06 14.09
C PRO A 1011 -52.97 10.96 15.18
N ARG A 1012 -53.36 9.76 15.61
CA ARG A 1012 -54.38 9.54 16.65
C ARG A 1012 -53.82 9.68 18.06
N VAL A 1013 -52.52 9.54 18.24
CA VAL A 1013 -51.83 9.69 19.54
C VAL A 1013 -51.58 11.18 19.78
N SER A 1014 -51.98 11.70 20.94
CA SER A 1014 -51.82 13.12 21.25
C SER A 1014 -50.35 13.50 21.48
N PRO A 1015 -49.94 14.77 21.27
CA PRO A 1015 -48.57 15.20 21.56
C PRO A 1015 -48.11 14.91 22.99
N GLN A 1016 -49.02 14.99 23.98
CA GLN A 1016 -48.72 14.68 25.37
C GLN A 1016 -48.41 13.19 25.58
N GLU A 1017 -49.18 12.31 24.92
CA GLU A 1017 -48.92 10.86 24.96
C GLU A 1017 -47.64 10.51 24.20
N LYS A 1018 -47.38 11.14 23.04
CA LYS A 1018 -46.14 10.96 22.27
C LYS A 1018 -44.89 11.29 23.09
N ALA A 1019 -44.98 12.26 24.00
CA ALA A 1019 -43.89 12.62 24.91
C ALA A 1019 -43.55 11.52 25.94
N LEU A 1020 -44.42 10.55 26.14
CA LEU A 1020 -44.20 9.40 27.01
C LEU A 1020 -43.65 8.18 26.25
N ILE A 1021 -43.66 8.21 24.92
CA ILE A 1021 -43.26 7.10 24.04
C ILE A 1021 -41.82 7.29 23.59
N HIS A 1022 -40.90 6.53 24.17
CA HIS A 1022 -39.46 6.61 23.90
C HIS A 1022 -38.75 5.34 24.34
N ILE A 1023 -37.53 5.17 23.85
CA ILE A 1023 -36.51 4.30 24.41
C ILE A 1023 -35.73 5.11 25.45
N MET A 1024 -35.58 4.55 26.64
CA MET A 1024 -34.72 5.06 27.70
C MET A 1024 -33.40 4.33 27.62
N MET A 1025 -32.30 5.06 27.40
CA MET A 1025 -30.93 4.54 27.47
C MET A 1025 -30.14 5.35 28.49
N PRO A 1026 -29.35 4.73 29.38
CA PRO A 1026 -28.36 5.45 30.18
C PRO A 1026 -27.08 5.70 29.37
N GLU A 1027 -26.28 6.68 29.78
CA GLU A 1027 -24.90 6.82 29.27
C GLU A 1027 -24.08 5.55 29.53
N LYS A 1028 -24.26 4.95 30.72
CA LYS A 1028 -23.55 3.76 31.19
C LYS A 1028 -24.48 2.86 32.02
N PHE A 1029 -24.43 1.54 31.81
CA PHE A 1029 -25.16 0.55 32.61
C PHE A 1029 -24.29 -0.65 33.00
N TRP A 1030 -24.61 -1.29 34.13
CA TRP A 1030 -23.96 -2.54 34.57
C TRP A 1030 -24.94 -3.48 35.26
N GLY A 1031 -25.18 -4.66 34.71
CA GLY A 1031 -26.03 -5.70 35.29
C GLY A 1031 -25.42 -7.10 35.24
N GLY A 1032 -24.79 -7.52 36.35
CA GLY A 1032 -24.18 -8.84 36.45
C GLY A 1032 -22.95 -8.94 35.56
N ASP A 1033 -22.99 -9.84 34.57
CA ASP A 1033 -21.94 -10.03 33.57
C ASP A 1033 -22.07 -9.08 32.37
N PHE A 1034 -23.08 -8.21 32.37
CA PHE A 1034 -23.38 -7.32 31.24
C PHE A 1034 -23.09 -5.86 31.61
N TRP A 1035 -22.29 -5.16 30.81
CA TRP A 1035 -22.02 -3.73 30.96
C TRP A 1035 -22.05 -3.06 29.59
N GLY A 1036 -22.25 -1.75 29.56
CA GLY A 1036 -22.13 -1.01 28.32
C GLY A 1036 -22.09 0.49 28.56
N SER A 1037 -21.25 1.17 27.80
CA SER A 1037 -21.13 2.62 27.73
C SER A 1037 -21.30 3.09 26.28
N ILE A 1038 -21.75 4.32 26.08
CA ILE A 1038 -21.62 4.95 24.75
C ILE A 1038 -20.16 4.84 24.27
N GLY A 1039 -19.97 4.46 23.00
CA GLY A 1039 -18.65 4.15 22.42
C GLY A 1039 -18.23 2.69 22.51
N GLU A 1040 -19.04 1.84 23.14
CA GLU A 1040 -18.87 0.38 23.19
C GLU A 1040 -19.93 -0.31 22.33
N GLU A 1041 -19.62 -1.54 21.91
CA GLU A 1041 -20.49 -2.40 21.10
C GLU A 1041 -21.69 -2.90 21.91
N ASP A 1042 -21.48 -3.35 23.15
CA ASP A 1042 -22.53 -3.82 24.06
C ASP A 1042 -23.66 -2.78 24.24
N TRP A 1043 -23.33 -1.49 24.26
CA TRP A 1043 -24.34 -0.43 24.32
C TRP A 1043 -25.16 -0.35 23.03
N GLY A 1044 -24.50 -0.51 21.88
CA GLY A 1044 -25.13 -0.55 20.57
C GLY A 1044 -26.05 -1.76 20.40
N GLU A 1045 -25.60 -2.96 20.78
CA GLU A 1045 -26.43 -4.17 20.81
C GLU A 1045 -27.64 -4.00 21.72
N THR A 1046 -27.46 -3.39 22.89
CA THR A 1046 -28.56 -3.09 23.80
C THR A 1046 -29.57 -2.13 23.18
N LEU A 1047 -29.11 -1.08 22.48
CA LEU A 1047 -30.02 -0.21 21.73
C LEU A 1047 -30.73 -0.99 20.62
N GLY A 1048 -30.04 -1.89 19.92
CA GLY A 1048 -30.63 -2.79 18.93
C GLY A 1048 -31.75 -3.66 19.52
N HIS A 1049 -31.52 -4.26 20.69
CA HIS A 1049 -32.55 -5.00 21.44
C HIS A 1049 -33.77 -4.11 21.76
N GLU A 1050 -33.54 -2.91 22.31
CA GLU A 1050 -34.62 -1.99 22.63
C GLU A 1050 -35.39 -1.49 21.39
N LEU A 1051 -34.71 -1.40 20.25
CA LEU A 1051 -35.32 -1.13 18.94
C LEU A 1051 -36.15 -2.31 18.44
N GLY A 1052 -35.76 -3.55 18.73
CA GLY A 1052 -36.59 -4.75 18.53
C GLY A 1052 -37.97 -4.58 19.16
N HIS A 1053 -38.03 -4.12 20.41
CA HIS A 1053 -39.29 -3.75 21.04
C HIS A 1053 -39.96 -2.55 20.37
N TYR A 1054 -39.20 -1.48 20.16
CA TYR A 1054 -39.73 -0.17 19.76
C TYR A 1054 -40.34 -0.17 18.35
N VAL A 1055 -39.65 -0.82 17.41
CA VAL A 1055 -39.95 -0.84 15.98
C VAL A 1055 -40.70 -2.11 15.62
N PHE A 1056 -40.25 -3.28 16.09
CA PHE A 1056 -40.74 -4.58 15.60
C PHE A 1056 -41.74 -5.25 16.53
N TRP A 1057 -42.28 -4.50 17.50
CA TRP A 1057 -43.32 -4.96 18.42
C TRP A 1057 -42.97 -6.26 19.15
N LEU A 1058 -41.67 -6.56 19.24
CA LEU A 1058 -41.18 -7.71 19.94
C LEU A 1058 -41.33 -7.47 21.44
N ARG A 1059 -41.56 -8.53 22.19
CA ARG A 1059 -41.51 -8.57 23.64
C ARG A 1059 -40.35 -9.48 24.03
N ASP A 1060 -39.96 -9.39 25.28
CA ASP A 1060 -38.87 -10.22 25.81
C ASP A 1060 -39.25 -11.70 25.76
N GLU A 1061 -38.49 -12.48 25.02
CA GLU A 1061 -38.68 -13.94 24.93
C GLU A 1061 -38.07 -14.70 26.11
N TYR A 1062 -37.29 -14.01 26.96
CA TYR A 1062 -36.67 -14.57 28.17
C TYR A 1062 -37.54 -14.43 29.43
N GLN A 1063 -38.78 -13.95 29.29
CA GLN A 1063 -39.77 -13.90 30.37
C GLN A 1063 -41.14 -14.35 29.87
N ASP A 1064 -41.99 -14.85 30.77
CA ASP A 1064 -43.37 -15.16 30.44
C ASP A 1064 -44.25 -13.89 30.35
N TRP A 1065 -45.48 -14.03 29.86
CA TRP A 1065 -46.42 -12.91 29.71
C TRP A 1065 -46.92 -12.31 31.02
N GLN A 1066 -46.61 -12.93 32.16
CA GLN A 1066 -46.87 -12.40 33.49
C GLN A 1066 -45.68 -11.60 34.03
N GLY A 1067 -44.57 -11.54 33.27
CA GLY A 1067 -43.35 -10.81 33.59
C GLY A 1067 -42.35 -11.61 34.43
N HIS A 1068 -42.50 -12.94 34.53
CA HIS A 1068 -41.53 -13.77 35.26
C HIS A 1068 -40.37 -14.19 34.35
N LYS A 1069 -39.15 -13.78 34.71
CA LYS A 1069 -37.91 -14.08 33.99
C LYS A 1069 -37.49 -15.54 34.22
N TYR A 1070 -37.26 -16.32 33.16
CA TYR A 1070 -37.01 -17.76 33.30
C TYR A 1070 -35.75 -18.09 34.13
N GLN A 1071 -34.65 -17.34 34.00
CA GLN A 1071 -33.39 -17.70 34.69
C GLN A 1071 -33.39 -17.33 36.20
N SER A 1072 -33.69 -16.06 36.55
CA SER A 1072 -33.63 -15.59 37.94
C SER A 1072 -34.71 -16.24 38.84
N TRP A 1073 -35.86 -16.55 38.25
CA TRP A 1073 -37.03 -17.03 38.98
C TRP A 1073 -36.93 -18.52 39.31
N TYR A 1074 -36.37 -19.34 38.39
CA TYR A 1074 -36.18 -20.77 38.61
C TYR A 1074 -35.07 -21.04 39.63
N VAL A 1075 -33.94 -20.32 39.56
CA VAL A 1075 -32.84 -20.45 40.54
C VAL A 1075 -33.29 -20.07 41.94
N GLY A 1076 -34.11 -19.01 42.08
CA GLY A 1076 -34.69 -18.60 43.37
C GLY A 1076 -35.57 -19.68 44.01
N ILE A 1077 -36.43 -20.33 43.21
CA ILE A 1077 -37.33 -21.39 43.67
C ILE A 1077 -36.55 -22.66 44.04
N LEU A 1078 -35.59 -23.06 43.23
CA LEU A 1078 -34.77 -24.24 43.50
C LEU A 1078 -33.93 -24.07 44.76
N ASN A 1079 -33.37 -22.87 45.00
CA ASN A 1079 -32.71 -22.54 46.25
C ASN A 1079 -33.68 -22.55 47.45
N ALA A 1080 -34.91 -22.06 47.29
CA ALA A 1080 -35.92 -22.08 48.35
C ALA A 1080 -36.39 -23.51 48.70
N VAL A 1081 -36.45 -24.41 47.72
CA VAL A 1081 -36.77 -25.84 47.89
C VAL A 1081 -35.59 -26.60 48.49
N ALA A 1082 -34.37 -26.40 47.97
CA ALA A 1082 -33.15 -27.06 48.44
C ALA A 1082 -32.77 -26.67 49.87
N THR A 1083 -33.06 -25.43 50.28
CA THR A 1083 -32.82 -24.95 51.65
C THR A 1083 -33.93 -25.35 52.65
N GLY A 1084 -34.99 -26.02 52.19
CA GLY A 1084 -36.13 -26.40 53.05
C GLY A 1084 -36.95 -25.21 53.55
N SER A 1085 -36.78 -24.03 52.95
CA SER A 1085 -37.45 -22.79 53.35
C SER A 1085 -38.94 -22.77 52.94
N ILE A 1086 -39.33 -23.65 52.00
CA ILE A 1086 -40.73 -23.90 51.63
C ILE A 1086 -41.17 -25.27 52.17
N VAL A 1087 -42.05 -25.28 53.18
CA VAL A 1087 -42.69 -26.51 53.68
C VAL A 1087 -43.83 -26.88 52.72
N ILE A 1088 -43.57 -27.79 51.78
CA ILE A 1088 -44.60 -28.31 50.88
C ILE A 1088 -45.48 -29.31 51.64
N VAL A 1089 -46.62 -28.84 52.15
CA VAL A 1089 -47.61 -29.69 52.83
C VAL A 1089 -48.46 -30.41 51.79
N GLY A 1090 -48.04 -31.62 51.39
CA GLY A 1090 -48.93 -32.56 50.70
C GLY A 1090 -48.30 -33.41 49.61
N GLY A 1091 -47.70 -34.55 49.98
CA GLY A 1091 -47.61 -35.74 49.12
C GLY A 1091 -46.92 -35.62 47.75
N VAL A 1092 -45.99 -34.68 47.57
CA VAL A 1092 -45.22 -34.48 46.32
C VAL A 1092 -43.93 -35.34 46.40
N PRO A 1093 -43.28 -35.71 45.26
CA PRO A 1093 -42.18 -36.67 45.22
C PRO A 1093 -41.04 -36.31 46.19
N SER A 1094 -40.32 -37.34 46.67
CA SER A 1094 -39.19 -37.20 47.58
C SER A 1094 -38.26 -36.06 47.17
N ALA A 1095 -37.69 -35.32 48.14
CA ALA A 1095 -36.74 -34.22 47.93
C ALA A 1095 -35.68 -34.52 46.83
N LEU A 1096 -35.23 -35.78 46.72
CA LEU A 1096 -34.34 -36.28 45.67
C LEU A 1096 -34.81 -36.07 44.22
N VAL A 1097 -36.11 -36.10 43.94
CA VAL A 1097 -36.67 -35.87 42.59
C VAL A 1097 -36.64 -34.38 42.25
N LEU A 1098 -36.95 -33.53 43.24
CA LEU A 1098 -36.84 -32.08 43.10
C LEU A 1098 -35.37 -31.66 42.96
N GLU A 1099 -34.47 -32.27 43.73
CA GLU A 1099 -33.02 -32.06 43.66
C GLU A 1099 -32.45 -32.55 42.31
N TYR A 1100 -32.97 -33.64 41.74
CA TYR A 1100 -32.60 -34.11 40.40
C TYR A 1100 -33.03 -33.15 39.28
N TYR A 1101 -34.26 -32.64 39.31
CA TYR A 1101 -34.70 -31.63 38.35
C TYR A 1101 -34.00 -30.28 38.58
N ALA A 1102 -33.73 -29.91 39.84
CA ALA A 1102 -32.94 -28.74 40.18
C ALA A 1102 -31.52 -28.83 39.59
N TYR A 1103 -30.88 -29.99 39.75
CA TYR A 1103 -29.53 -30.26 39.26
C TYR A 1103 -29.47 -30.28 37.73
N LYS A 1104 -30.48 -30.87 37.06
CA LYS A 1104 -30.63 -30.82 35.60
C LYS A 1104 -30.88 -29.40 35.08
N ILE A 1105 -31.67 -28.59 35.80
CA ILE A 1105 -31.92 -27.17 35.49
C ILE A 1105 -30.65 -26.31 35.70
N GLN A 1106 -29.83 -26.64 36.71
CA GLN A 1106 -28.64 -25.88 37.10
C GLN A 1106 -27.39 -26.20 36.26
N LEU A 1107 -27.41 -27.27 35.45
CA LEU A 1107 -26.33 -27.70 34.56
C LEU A 1107 -26.62 -27.37 33.07
N ASP A 1108 -27.47 -26.38 32.79
CA ASP A 1108 -27.96 -25.98 31.45
C ASP A 1108 -28.74 -27.05 30.65
N ASP A 1109 -28.70 -28.30 31.09
CA ASP A 1109 -29.23 -29.50 30.42
C ASP A 1109 -30.78 -29.61 30.40
N PHE A 1110 -31.49 -28.69 31.05
CA PHE A 1110 -32.97 -28.65 31.15
C PHE A 1110 -33.58 -27.25 30.93
N MET A 1111 -32.75 -26.21 30.92
CA MET A 1111 -33.12 -24.81 30.64
C MET A 1111 -32.66 -24.34 29.26
N SER A 1112 -32.08 -25.24 28.45
CA SER A 1112 -31.99 -25.09 26.99
C SER A 1112 -33.37 -25.13 26.32
N ILE A 1113 -34.40 -24.56 26.95
CA ILE A 1113 -35.56 -24.18 26.18
C ILE A 1113 -35.01 -23.13 25.23
N HIS A 1114 -34.88 -23.48 23.95
CA HIS A 1114 -34.35 -22.61 22.91
C HIS A 1114 -35.34 -21.44 22.70
N SER A 1115 -35.47 -20.55 23.69
CA SER A 1115 -35.71 -19.16 23.38
C SER A 1115 -34.42 -18.70 22.75
N VAL A 1116 -34.54 -17.98 21.66
CA VAL A 1116 -33.37 -17.63 20.88
C VAL A 1116 -32.41 -16.70 21.67
N MET A 1117 -32.92 -16.10 22.74
CA MET A 1117 -32.16 -15.54 23.86
C MET A 1117 -31.74 -16.65 24.87
N ASN A 1118 -30.81 -17.53 24.52
CA ASN A 1118 -30.36 -18.64 25.39
C ASN A 1118 -29.70 -18.16 26.70
N LYS A 1119 -29.26 -16.90 26.75
CA LYS A 1119 -28.88 -16.21 27.99
C LYS A 1119 -29.77 -14.99 28.14
N GLN A 1120 -30.17 -14.68 29.37
CA GLN A 1120 -31.05 -13.55 29.72
C GLN A 1120 -30.52 -12.17 29.24
N TRP A 1121 -29.32 -12.12 28.65
CA TRP A 1121 -28.58 -10.93 28.22
C TRP A 1121 -27.67 -11.16 26.99
N LYS A 1122 -27.87 -12.24 26.21
CA LYS A 1122 -27.20 -12.40 24.90
C LYS A 1122 -28.26 -12.17 23.83
N TRP A 1123 -28.17 -11.03 23.18
CA TRP A 1123 -29.25 -10.39 22.45
C TRP A 1123 -29.49 -10.95 21.03
N SER A 1124 -28.71 -11.95 20.61
CA SER A 1124 -28.27 -12.04 19.21
C SER A 1124 -29.24 -12.62 18.18
N GLU A 1125 -30.42 -13.13 18.53
CA GLU A 1125 -31.26 -13.81 17.52
C GLU A 1125 -32.78 -13.75 17.87
N LEU A 1126 -33.66 -13.86 16.87
CA LEU A 1126 -35.13 -13.97 17.05
C LEU A 1126 -35.61 -15.42 17.01
N SER A 1127 -36.65 -15.74 17.78
CA SER A 1127 -37.30 -17.06 17.64
C SER A 1127 -37.78 -17.34 16.22
N THR A 1128 -37.28 -18.44 15.66
CA THR A 1128 -37.85 -19.05 14.46
C THR A 1128 -39.14 -19.80 14.84
N PRO A 1129 -40.01 -20.12 13.85
CA PRO A 1129 -41.17 -20.97 14.10
C PRO A 1129 -40.81 -22.34 14.72
N LYS A 1130 -39.61 -22.87 14.40
CA LYS A 1130 -39.10 -24.13 14.93
C LYS A 1130 -38.73 -24.03 16.40
N ASP A 1131 -37.95 -23.01 16.76
CA ASP A 1131 -37.49 -22.77 18.14
C ASP A 1131 -38.69 -22.61 19.06
N TYR A 1132 -39.68 -21.88 18.57
CA TYR A 1132 -40.94 -21.69 19.25
C TYR A 1132 -41.72 -23.00 19.49
N GLU A 1133 -41.92 -23.84 18.47
CA GLU A 1133 -42.64 -25.11 18.65
C GLU A 1133 -41.83 -26.09 19.54
N ASN A 1134 -40.51 -26.02 19.50
CA ASN A 1134 -39.64 -26.73 20.45
C ASN A 1134 -39.85 -26.20 21.87
N PHE A 1135 -39.83 -24.89 22.09
CA PHE A 1135 -40.05 -24.25 23.39
C PHE A 1135 -41.38 -24.64 24.01
N LYS A 1136 -42.44 -24.61 23.21
CA LYS A 1136 -43.79 -25.02 23.61
C LYS A 1136 -43.86 -26.51 23.99
N ARG A 1137 -43.22 -27.38 23.22
CA ARG A 1137 -43.13 -28.82 23.56
C ARG A 1137 -42.41 -29.03 24.89
N ASP A 1138 -41.31 -28.32 25.08
CA ASP A 1138 -40.45 -28.46 26.26
C ASP A 1138 -41.15 -27.90 27.52
N THR A 1139 -41.89 -26.79 27.41
CA THR A 1139 -42.73 -26.27 28.50
C THR A 1139 -43.90 -27.20 28.83
N GLU A 1140 -44.54 -27.83 27.84
CA GLU A 1140 -45.54 -28.87 28.08
C GLU A 1140 -44.96 -30.09 28.80
N GLU A 1141 -43.78 -30.55 28.40
CA GLU A 1141 -43.07 -31.66 29.06
C GLU A 1141 -42.68 -31.30 30.50
N LEU A 1142 -42.11 -30.12 30.70
CA LEU A 1142 -41.74 -29.60 32.01
C LEU A 1142 -42.97 -29.48 32.91
N TRP A 1143 -44.06 -28.91 32.43
CA TRP A 1143 -45.32 -28.83 33.15
C TRP A 1143 -45.84 -30.20 33.54
N ASN A 1144 -45.83 -31.18 32.63
CA ASN A 1144 -46.29 -32.54 32.94
C ASN A 1144 -45.46 -33.18 34.08
N LYS A 1145 -44.17 -32.86 34.16
CA LYS A 1145 -43.27 -33.34 35.23
C LYS A 1145 -43.38 -32.55 36.54
N THR A 1146 -43.71 -31.25 36.48
CA THR A 1146 -43.55 -30.31 37.61
C THR A 1146 -44.77 -29.44 37.92
N SER A 1147 -45.94 -29.69 37.31
CA SER A 1147 -47.16 -28.86 37.39
C SER A 1147 -47.62 -28.50 38.81
N ILE A 1148 -47.32 -29.32 39.82
CA ILE A 1148 -47.65 -29.00 41.22
C ILE A 1148 -46.88 -27.75 41.69
N ILE A 1149 -45.62 -27.60 41.29
CA ILE A 1149 -44.77 -26.45 41.63
C ILE A 1149 -45.33 -25.19 40.96
N TRP A 1150 -45.59 -25.27 39.65
CA TRP A 1150 -46.14 -24.16 38.87
C TRP A 1150 -47.52 -23.70 39.37
N LYS A 1151 -48.40 -24.64 39.72
CA LYS A 1151 -49.71 -24.32 40.32
C LYS A 1151 -49.61 -23.61 41.66
N LEU A 1152 -48.61 -23.92 42.48
CA LEU A 1152 -48.37 -23.21 43.73
C LEU A 1152 -47.93 -21.76 43.50
N GLN A 1153 -47.40 -21.45 42.32
CA GLN A 1153 -46.96 -20.12 41.93
C GLN A 1153 -48.00 -19.33 41.13
N GLY A 1154 -49.21 -19.88 40.96
CA GLY A 1154 -50.31 -19.20 40.28
C GLY A 1154 -50.51 -19.57 38.82
N TYR A 1155 -49.63 -20.36 38.22
CA TYR A 1155 -49.84 -20.89 36.87
C TYR A 1155 -50.96 -21.93 36.87
N THR A 1156 -51.85 -21.88 35.91
CA THR A 1156 -52.99 -22.78 35.77
C THR A 1156 -52.80 -23.81 34.66
N SER A 1157 -51.94 -23.51 33.69
CA SER A 1157 -51.65 -24.35 32.52
C SER A 1157 -50.19 -24.16 32.03
N PRO A 1158 -49.65 -25.08 31.21
CA PRO A 1158 -48.35 -24.86 30.56
C PRO A 1158 -48.33 -23.61 29.68
N LYS A 1159 -49.50 -23.18 29.19
CA LYS A 1159 -49.60 -21.96 28.38
C LYS A 1159 -49.28 -20.69 29.16
N ASP A 1160 -49.40 -20.74 30.47
CA ASP A 1160 -49.05 -19.62 31.33
C ASP A 1160 -47.52 -19.43 31.41
N MET A 1161 -46.75 -20.45 30.99
CA MET A 1161 -45.28 -20.45 30.95
C MET A 1161 -44.73 -20.02 29.59
N LEU A 1162 -45.58 -19.63 28.64
CA LEU A 1162 -45.17 -19.21 27.30
C LEU A 1162 -44.60 -17.79 27.32
N PRO A 1163 -43.72 -17.42 26.36
CA PRO A 1163 -43.01 -16.14 26.39
C PRO A 1163 -43.96 -14.94 26.34
N ASP A 1164 -43.51 -13.77 26.82
CA ASP A 1164 -44.32 -12.54 26.81
C ASP A 1164 -44.78 -12.16 25.40
N GLN A 1165 -43.96 -12.43 24.39
CA GLN A 1165 -44.32 -12.26 22.98
C GLN A 1165 -45.65 -12.92 22.64
N TRP A 1166 -45.85 -14.14 23.13
CA TRP A 1166 -47.06 -14.92 22.88
C TRP A 1166 -48.26 -14.42 23.68
N GLY A 1167 -48.02 -13.90 24.88
CA GLY A 1167 -49.07 -13.27 25.65
C GLY A 1167 -50.05 -14.25 26.31
N ASP A 1168 -51.17 -13.71 26.81
CA ASP A 1168 -52.27 -14.54 27.30
C ASP A 1168 -52.89 -15.25 26.09
N PRO A 1169 -52.93 -16.60 26.04
CA PRO A 1169 -53.54 -17.35 24.94
C PRO A 1169 -55.03 -17.05 24.72
N ASN A 1170 -55.68 -16.33 25.64
CA ASN A 1170 -57.06 -15.88 25.51
C ASN A 1170 -57.18 -14.43 25.05
N ASP A 1171 -56.07 -13.70 24.92
CA ASP A 1171 -56.02 -12.33 24.41
C ASP A 1171 -55.80 -12.36 22.89
N PRO A 1172 -56.86 -12.13 22.08
CA PRO A 1172 -56.75 -12.19 20.63
C PRO A 1172 -55.91 -11.05 20.04
N ASP A 1173 -55.59 -10.02 20.84
CA ASP A 1173 -54.86 -8.83 20.40
C ASP A 1173 -53.34 -8.95 20.57
N LYS A 1174 -52.83 -10.08 21.11
CA LYS A 1174 -51.39 -10.37 21.26
C LYS A 1174 -50.82 -11.23 20.13
N TRP A 1175 -49.51 -11.14 19.92
CA TRP A 1175 -48.79 -11.83 18.85
C TRP A 1175 -48.62 -13.32 19.17
N HIS A 1176 -49.54 -14.16 18.70
CA HIS A 1176 -49.44 -15.62 18.87
C HIS A 1176 -48.49 -16.28 17.87
N SER A 1177 -47.26 -15.76 17.76
CA SER A 1177 -46.27 -16.20 16.76
C SER A 1177 -44.83 -15.97 17.23
N SER A 1178 -43.87 -16.59 16.54
CA SER A 1178 -42.44 -16.39 16.81
C SER A 1178 -41.99 -14.95 16.53
N GLY A 1179 -40.77 -14.59 16.97
CA GLY A 1179 -40.16 -13.30 16.69
C GLY A 1179 -40.07 -13.03 15.19
N TRP A 1180 -39.55 -13.98 14.42
CA TRP A 1180 -39.47 -13.90 12.95
C TRP A 1180 -40.82 -13.78 12.26
N GLU A 1181 -41.83 -14.54 12.69
CA GLU A 1181 -43.18 -14.38 12.15
C GLU A 1181 -43.77 -12.99 12.46
N THR A 1182 -43.40 -12.39 13.60
CA THR A 1182 -43.83 -11.05 13.99
C THR A 1182 -43.15 -10.00 13.12
N VAL A 1183 -41.83 -10.07 12.95
CA VAL A 1183 -41.05 -9.20 12.05
C VAL A 1183 -41.59 -9.29 10.64
N TYR A 1184 -41.76 -10.51 10.10
CA TYR A 1184 -42.34 -10.75 8.77
C TYR A 1184 -43.69 -10.05 8.61
N LYS A 1185 -44.61 -10.19 9.58
CA LYS A 1185 -45.92 -9.53 9.53
C LYS A 1185 -45.79 -8.01 9.55
N ILE A 1186 -44.92 -7.45 10.38
CA ILE A 1186 -44.74 -5.99 10.49
C ILE A 1186 -44.18 -5.42 9.19
N LEU A 1187 -43.20 -6.09 8.58
CA LEU A 1187 -42.58 -5.66 7.33
C LEU A 1187 -43.54 -5.79 6.14
N THR A 1188 -44.17 -6.95 5.96
CA THR A 1188 -44.92 -7.25 4.72
C THR A 1188 -46.36 -6.75 4.71
N SER A 1189 -46.95 -6.44 5.87
CA SER A 1189 -48.39 -6.21 5.94
C SER A 1189 -48.83 -4.89 5.33
N LYS A 1190 -49.99 -4.96 4.68
CA LYS A 1190 -50.77 -3.82 4.19
C LYS A 1190 -51.91 -3.51 5.16
N ASN A 1191 -51.88 -2.35 5.80
CA ASN A 1191 -52.86 -1.91 6.81
C ASN A 1191 -53.02 -2.87 8.00
N LEU A 1192 -51.92 -3.35 8.57
CA LEU A 1192 -51.90 -4.11 9.81
C LEU A 1192 -52.44 -3.27 10.96
N GLU A 1193 -53.62 -3.63 11.48
CA GLU A 1193 -54.24 -2.96 12.61
C GLU A 1193 -53.89 -3.68 13.92
N ILE A 1194 -53.25 -2.97 14.85
CA ILE A 1194 -52.85 -3.47 16.17
C ILE A 1194 -53.41 -2.54 17.23
N LYS A 1195 -53.96 -3.09 18.31
CA LYS A 1195 -54.34 -2.29 19.48
C LYS A 1195 -53.10 -2.02 20.33
N ALA A 1196 -52.62 -0.79 20.27
CA ALA A 1196 -51.45 -0.37 21.01
C ALA A 1196 -51.82 0.17 22.40
N CYS A 1197 -51.04 -0.20 23.40
CA CYS A 1197 -51.15 0.28 24.77
C CYS A 1197 -50.37 1.60 24.90
N VAL A 1198 -51.04 2.73 24.61
CA VAL A 1198 -50.46 4.07 24.66
C VAL A 1198 -50.36 4.56 26.10
N PRO A 1199 -49.16 4.84 26.64
CA PRO A 1199 -48.99 5.23 28.03
C PRO A 1199 -49.70 6.56 28.35
N LEU A 1200 -50.39 6.61 29.48
CA LEU A 1200 -51.04 7.83 30.00
C LEU A 1200 -50.18 8.56 31.04
N GLU A 1201 -49.13 7.91 31.51
CA GLU A 1201 -48.15 8.42 32.45
C GLU A 1201 -46.75 7.90 32.12
N ASP A 1202 -45.73 8.52 32.72
CA ASP A 1202 -44.34 8.19 32.46
C ASP A 1202 -44.01 6.73 32.81
N PRO A 1203 -43.62 5.90 31.82
CA PRO A 1203 -43.36 4.47 32.00
C PRO A 1203 -42.11 4.17 32.85
N SER A 1204 -41.30 5.18 33.18
CA SER A 1204 -40.18 5.07 34.13
C SER A 1204 -40.64 4.83 35.58
N LYS A 1205 -41.93 5.01 35.88
CA LYS A 1205 -42.50 4.85 37.23
C LYS A 1205 -43.03 3.44 37.54
N GLY A 1206 -42.79 2.47 36.66
CA GLY A 1206 -43.23 1.07 36.83
C GLY A 1206 -44.45 0.74 35.97
N SER A 1207 -45.41 -0.03 36.51
CA SER A 1207 -46.66 -0.36 35.82
C SER A 1207 -47.45 0.93 35.55
N TYR A 1208 -47.67 1.26 34.28
CA TYR A 1208 -48.38 2.47 33.88
C TYR A 1208 -49.79 2.13 33.37
N LEU A 1209 -50.72 3.05 33.59
CA LEU A 1209 -51.99 3.01 32.88
C LEU A 1209 -51.77 3.33 31.40
N CYS A 1210 -52.41 2.57 30.52
CA CYS A 1210 -52.42 2.87 29.10
C CYS A 1210 -53.84 2.94 28.54
N SER A 1211 -53.98 3.65 27.43
CA SER A 1211 -55.18 3.65 26.60
C SER A 1211 -54.95 2.76 25.38
N GLU A 1212 -55.94 1.93 25.05
CA GLU A 1212 -55.88 1.12 23.83
C GLU A 1212 -56.24 2.01 22.63
N VAL A 1213 -55.27 2.24 21.76
CA VAL A 1213 -55.44 2.98 20.51
C VAL A 1213 -55.16 2.04 19.35
N PRO A 1214 -56.09 1.85 18.39
CA PRO A 1214 -55.79 1.09 17.19
C PRO A 1214 -54.75 1.87 16.38
N ILE A 1215 -53.61 1.25 16.09
CA ILE A 1215 -52.54 1.73 15.21
C ILE A 1215 -52.62 0.94 13.91
N VAL A 1216 -52.42 1.61 12.78
CA VAL A 1216 -52.50 0.98 11.45
C VAL A 1216 -51.14 1.19 10.78
N MET A 1217 -50.47 0.09 10.44
CA MET A 1217 -49.15 0.10 9.82
C MET A 1217 -49.26 -0.42 8.38
N SER A 1218 -48.53 0.19 7.45
CA SER A 1218 -48.53 -0.23 6.04
C SER A 1218 -47.13 -0.03 5.47
N ASN A 1219 -46.27 -1.02 5.73
CA ASN A 1219 -44.89 -1.00 5.27
C ASN A 1219 -44.80 -1.60 3.87
N GLU A 1220 -45.51 -2.72 3.63
CA GLU A 1220 -45.56 -3.38 2.31
C GLU A 1220 -44.16 -3.76 1.80
N ILE A 1221 -43.25 -4.15 2.69
CA ILE A 1221 -41.91 -4.64 2.32
C ILE A 1221 -42.04 -6.00 1.62
N GLU A 1222 -41.39 -6.17 0.48
CA GLU A 1222 -41.33 -7.39 -0.32
C GLU A 1222 -40.23 -8.30 0.20
N LEU A 1223 -40.62 -9.43 0.78
CA LEU A 1223 -39.70 -10.48 1.23
C LEU A 1223 -39.77 -11.67 0.27
N SER A 1224 -38.62 -12.25 -0.05
CA SER A 1224 -38.51 -13.40 -0.97
C SER A 1224 -39.02 -14.72 -0.36
N PHE A 1225 -39.18 -14.76 0.97
CA PHE A 1225 -39.60 -15.93 1.73
C PHE A 1225 -40.84 -15.66 2.58
N VAL A 1226 -41.38 -16.72 3.17
CA VAL A 1226 -42.37 -16.67 4.25
C VAL A 1226 -41.84 -17.59 5.36
N PRO A 1227 -41.65 -17.11 6.61
CA PRO A 1227 -41.16 -17.96 7.68
C PRO A 1227 -42.07 -19.18 7.83
N ASP A 1228 -41.49 -20.38 7.70
CA ASP A 1228 -42.16 -21.65 7.95
C ASP A 1228 -41.44 -22.43 9.06
N TYR A 1229 -41.92 -23.64 9.36
CA TYR A 1229 -41.33 -24.46 10.44
C TYR A 1229 -39.85 -24.81 10.21
N ASN A 1230 -39.35 -24.79 8.98
CA ASN A 1230 -37.95 -25.08 8.68
C ASN A 1230 -37.17 -23.82 8.32
N PHE A 1231 -37.76 -22.63 8.46
CA PHE A 1231 -37.07 -21.37 8.25
C PHE A 1231 -35.87 -21.28 9.19
N ILE A 1232 -34.71 -21.06 8.59
CA ILE A 1232 -33.46 -20.76 9.26
C ILE A 1232 -33.07 -19.39 8.70
N PRO A 1233 -32.94 -18.36 9.54
CA PRO A 1233 -32.52 -17.06 9.06
C PRO A 1233 -31.10 -17.17 8.50
N GLU A 1234 -30.86 -16.50 7.39
CA GLU A 1234 -29.55 -16.42 6.72
C GLU A 1234 -28.72 -15.33 7.41
N THR A 1235 -28.58 -15.39 8.74
CA THR A 1235 -27.83 -14.40 9.52
C THR A 1235 -26.36 -14.44 9.11
N GLY A 1236 -25.96 -13.57 8.19
CA GLY A 1236 -24.57 -13.28 7.87
C GLY A 1236 -24.04 -12.15 8.76
N PRO A 1237 -22.71 -12.03 8.93
CA PRO A 1237 -22.08 -10.92 9.63
C PRO A 1237 -22.12 -9.65 8.77
N TYR A 1238 -23.31 -9.14 8.48
CA TYR A 1238 -23.52 -7.94 7.64
C TYR A 1238 -23.22 -6.65 8.44
N THR A 1239 -22.04 -6.61 9.05
CA THR A 1239 -21.59 -5.51 9.90
C THR A 1239 -20.99 -4.36 9.08
N GLY A 1240 -21.86 -3.51 8.52
CA GLY A 1240 -21.41 -2.21 8.00
C GLY A 1240 -22.47 -1.30 7.39
N VAL A 1241 -23.75 -1.67 7.40
CA VAL A 1241 -24.80 -0.72 6.96
C VAL A 1241 -24.80 0.59 7.76
N GLY A 1242 -24.29 0.57 8.99
CA GLY A 1242 -24.08 1.76 9.81
C GLY A 1242 -23.12 2.80 9.20
N TYR A 1243 -22.34 2.49 8.15
CA TYR A 1243 -21.55 3.50 7.42
C TYR A 1243 -22.41 4.45 6.59
N PHE A 1244 -23.63 4.04 6.22
CA PHE A 1244 -24.51 4.77 5.31
C PHE A 1244 -25.55 5.65 6.03
N MET A 1245 -25.46 5.76 7.35
CA MET A 1245 -26.41 6.53 8.15
C MET A 1245 -26.23 8.04 7.96
N GLU A 1246 -27.33 8.74 7.69
CA GLU A 1246 -27.40 10.20 7.70
C GLU A 1246 -27.46 10.70 9.15
N VAL A 1247 -26.57 11.63 9.52
CA VAL A 1247 -26.56 12.22 10.86
C VAL A 1247 -26.73 13.72 10.79
N THR A 1248 -27.84 14.20 11.34
CA THR A 1248 -28.11 15.63 11.52
C THR A 1248 -27.88 16.03 12.97
N TRP A 1249 -26.98 16.99 13.19
CA TRP A 1249 -26.71 17.57 14.51
C TRP A 1249 -27.56 18.83 14.72
N GLY A 1250 -28.41 18.83 15.74
CA GLY A 1250 -29.41 19.90 15.95
C GLY A 1250 -29.12 20.93 17.01
#